data_AF-A0A2G4HB35-F1
#
_entry.id   AF-A0A2G4HB35-F1
#
_cell.length_a   1.000
_cell.length_b   1.000
_cell.length_c   1.000
_cell.angle_alpha   90.00
_cell.angle_beta   90.00
_cell.angle_gamma   90.00
#
_symmetry.space_group_name_H-M   'P 1'
#
loop_
_entity.id
_entity.type
_entity.pdbx_description
1 polymer ?
#
loop_
_entity_poly.entity_id
_entity_poly.type
_entity_poly.pdbx_seq_one_letter_code
_entity_poly.pdbx_strand_id
1 'polypeptide(L)'
;MKISFLRGRLAKRGWEYRDSFPTGLRQYVLVFGPHTHSRDFWAGLCIREDFGLHHLHVLGKKPLFRGIQGWFLRQLGGIPVDQHSAGGVVGQVVEHFKRDPDFCLALAPEGTRAKVDGLRSGYYEIAMAAGVPIVVLGIDAGRKMVSVSAPIMPLDTKEATDARVLEILGPLEGFVPEKGLQHLTPDRASRLMPEQLAWNAQTFPTRLFLDQPVGGGRIQMTHAEAHAEAQRFARGLYALGVKPGDRVALIGKNSAHWLIYDYAVSLAGAVSVPIYPTIDGPTARAVIEHSESKVVVLGKLDDVARYRDCIPSGIEVVTTPDHRLEDARSWDEVCGMGDPSAVFPTLHPDDLMTIIYTSGTTGMPKGVMHSYRNFQEAFRIILTQFSFLHQEVFLSYLPLCHVAERMIISAAGVYLTGRVHFVQSLETFAKDLERAQPTVFLAVPRIWEKFGETLHRKLPAAWLRRALAPVLRKKLGLSRARLVLSGAAPIRASLIEEFASLGIVIQEVYGMTENLGITTVNFRGKVRIGSVGQPFAGTRVTLGEGDEILLESPTNTQGYYREPELTAELFSGGALHTGDVGRFDADGYLYITGRIKDIFKTAKGKYVAPAPIEGRIMEADEVEQVCLFGVNLPQPVALAVLTEHALSQAREVVESRLLQLLDAINRELPQHERLAQLIVVRERWEVDNGFITPSLKIKRNQVEKYYHDVVHALSAKVEKVVWA
;
A
#
# COMPACT_ATOMS: atom_id res chain seq x y z
N MET A 1 37.17 21.81 7.03
CA MET A 1 38.10 20.67 7.10
C MET A 1 37.38 19.39 6.65
N LYS A 2 38.05 18.45 5.95
CA LYS A 2 37.52 17.12 5.60
C LYS A 2 38.10 16.07 6.55
N ILE A 3 37.25 15.18 7.07
CA ILE A 3 37.61 14.10 8.00
C ILE A 3 37.27 12.76 7.33
N SER A 4 37.97 12.46 6.23
CA SER A 4 37.62 11.40 5.28
C SER A 4 37.49 10.00 5.90
N PHE A 5 38.19 9.71 7.01
CA PHE A 5 38.09 8.42 7.70
C PHE A 5 36.74 8.16 8.39
N LEU A 6 35.90 9.20 8.58
CA LEU A 6 34.55 9.06 9.12
C LEU A 6 33.51 8.70 8.07
N ARG A 7 33.83 8.88 6.78
CA ARG A 7 32.90 8.64 5.67
C ARG A 7 32.49 7.16 5.60
N GLY A 8 31.20 6.90 5.49
CA GLY A 8 30.57 5.59 5.41
C GLY A 8 30.55 4.81 6.74
N ARG A 9 31.00 5.40 7.85
CA ARG A 9 31.13 4.70 9.14
C ARG A 9 29.78 4.40 9.78
N LEU A 10 28.78 5.26 9.59
CA LEU A 10 27.42 5.02 10.07
C LEU A 10 26.75 3.89 9.29
N ALA A 11 26.84 3.90 7.95
CA ALA A 11 26.32 2.84 7.10
C ALA A 11 26.91 1.46 7.48
N LYS A 12 28.23 1.38 7.72
CA LYS A 12 28.90 0.16 8.21
C LYS A 12 28.40 -0.32 9.59
N ARG A 13 27.82 0.58 10.39
CA ARG A 13 27.23 0.28 11.71
C ARG A 13 25.73 0.02 11.66
N GLY A 14 25.19 -0.15 10.45
CA GLY A 14 23.78 -0.42 10.19
C GLY A 14 22.90 0.81 10.33
N TRP A 15 23.43 2.02 10.12
CA TRP A 15 22.60 3.21 10.03
C TRP A 15 21.99 3.37 8.64
N GLU A 16 20.73 3.78 8.61
CA GLU A 16 19.97 4.02 7.39
C GLU A 16 19.82 5.53 7.13
N TYR A 17 20.21 5.95 5.92
CA TYR A 17 19.91 7.29 5.40
C TYR A 17 18.60 7.21 4.63
N ARG A 18 17.53 7.78 5.18
CA ARG A 18 16.20 7.75 4.56
C ARG A 18 16.09 8.67 3.35
N ASP A 19 16.83 9.76 3.38
CA ASP A 19 16.72 10.84 2.40
C ASP A 19 18.11 11.24 1.90
N SER A 20 18.16 11.79 0.68
CA SER A 20 19.36 12.44 0.15
C SER A 20 19.35 13.91 0.56
N PHE A 21 20.51 14.46 0.86
CA PHE A 21 20.61 15.90 1.09
C PHE A 21 20.20 16.68 -0.18
N PRO A 22 19.42 17.77 -0.07
CA PRO A 22 19.03 18.58 -1.22
C PRO A 22 20.23 19.07 -2.03
N THR A 23 20.13 19.05 -3.36
CA THR A 23 21.20 19.53 -4.26
C THR A 23 20.79 20.84 -4.92
N GLY A 24 21.76 21.68 -5.30
CA GLY A 24 21.50 22.95 -5.99
C GLY A 24 21.07 24.12 -5.10
N LEU A 25 21.04 23.94 -3.78
CA LEU A 25 20.84 25.05 -2.83
C LEU A 25 22.14 25.84 -2.66
N ARG A 26 22.10 27.14 -2.96
CA ARG A 26 23.23 28.06 -2.73
C ARG A 26 23.21 28.66 -1.32
N GLN A 27 22.03 28.93 -0.78
CA GLN A 27 21.84 29.45 0.58
C GLN A 27 20.71 28.71 1.29
N TYR A 28 20.90 28.39 2.56
CA TYR A 28 19.88 27.80 3.43
C TYR A 28 20.29 27.86 4.90
N VAL A 29 19.29 27.67 5.77
CA VAL A 29 19.50 27.38 7.19
C VAL A 29 19.25 25.88 7.41
N LEU A 30 20.28 25.14 7.80
CA LEU A 30 20.18 23.76 8.25
C LEU A 30 19.84 23.72 9.74
N VAL A 31 18.71 23.15 10.08
CA VAL A 31 18.34 22.84 11.46
C VAL A 31 18.60 21.38 11.73
N PHE A 32 19.34 21.05 12.78
CA PHE A 32 19.66 19.68 13.17
C PHE A 32 19.31 19.40 14.64
N GLY A 33 18.68 18.26 14.91
CA GLY A 33 17.97 17.98 16.17
C GLY A 33 18.80 18.02 17.46
N PRO A 34 18.15 18.08 18.65
CA PRO A 34 18.79 18.45 19.91
C PRO A 34 19.83 17.43 20.39
N HIS A 35 21.04 17.92 20.69
CA HIS A 35 22.15 17.15 21.22
C HIS A 35 21.94 16.83 22.70
N THR A 36 21.99 15.55 23.06
CA THR A 36 21.99 15.17 24.48
C THR A 36 23.22 14.37 24.88
N HIS A 37 24.03 13.91 23.93
CA HIS A 37 25.23 13.13 24.22
C HIS A 37 26.38 13.39 23.25
N SER A 38 27.62 13.18 23.70
CA SER A 38 28.83 13.15 22.86
C SER A 38 28.75 12.20 21.65
N ARG A 39 27.86 11.21 21.67
CA ARG A 39 27.64 10.26 20.57
C ARG A 39 26.95 10.93 19.38
N ASP A 40 26.05 11.90 19.62
CA ASP A 40 25.32 12.62 18.58
C ASP A 40 26.24 13.57 17.82
N PHE A 41 27.23 14.15 18.52
CA PHE A 41 28.28 14.96 17.91
C PHE A 41 29.11 14.14 16.91
N TRP A 42 29.54 12.93 17.29
CA TRP A 42 30.27 12.03 16.38
C TRP A 42 29.42 11.53 15.22
N ALA A 43 28.13 11.24 15.45
CA ALA A 43 27.20 10.90 14.39
C ALA A 43 27.02 12.07 13.41
N GLY A 44 26.84 13.29 13.92
CA GLY A 44 26.75 14.51 13.12
C GLY A 44 27.99 14.77 12.26
N LEU A 45 29.19 14.53 12.79
CA LEU A 45 30.43 14.60 11.99
C LEU A 45 30.48 13.54 10.89
N CYS A 46 30.05 12.30 11.16
CA CYS A 46 29.96 11.27 10.11
C CYS A 46 28.95 11.66 9.03
N ILE A 47 27.79 12.21 9.41
CA ILE A 47 26.77 12.67 8.47
C ILE A 47 27.27 13.85 7.64
N ARG A 48 27.99 14.80 8.25
CA ARG A 48 28.64 15.91 7.55
C ARG A 48 29.59 15.42 6.47
N GLU A 49 30.39 14.39 6.76
CA GLU A 49 31.30 13.77 5.77
C GLU A 49 30.55 12.96 4.71
N ASP A 50 29.49 12.25 5.10
CA ASP A 50 28.69 11.41 4.19
C ASP A 50 27.92 12.24 3.16
N PHE A 51 27.38 13.39 3.58
CA PHE A 51 26.69 14.33 2.70
C PHE A 51 27.61 15.43 2.12
N GLY A 52 28.90 15.47 2.47
CA GLY A 52 29.84 16.45 1.94
C GLY A 52 29.55 17.90 2.36
N LEU A 53 28.97 18.10 3.54
CA LEU A 53 28.48 19.39 4.04
C LEU A 53 29.58 20.28 4.65
N HIS A 54 30.75 20.33 4.00
CA HIS A 54 31.91 21.04 4.54
C HIS A 54 31.81 22.56 4.46
N HIS A 55 30.91 23.06 3.60
CA HIS A 55 30.61 24.48 3.41
C HIS A 55 29.72 25.07 4.50
N LEU A 56 29.13 24.24 5.38
CA LEU A 56 28.29 24.72 6.46
C LEU A 56 29.08 25.49 7.51
N HIS A 57 28.57 26.67 7.83
CA HIS A 57 28.99 27.49 8.94
C HIS A 57 28.21 27.15 10.22
N VAL A 58 28.84 27.29 11.37
CA VAL A 58 28.20 27.08 12.69
C VAL A 58 28.46 28.30 13.57
N LEU A 59 27.50 28.68 14.40
CA LEU A 59 27.70 29.79 15.34
C LEU A 59 28.29 29.30 16.66
N GLY A 60 29.11 30.13 17.30
CA GLY A 60 29.56 29.88 18.66
C GLY A 60 29.83 31.16 19.45
N LYS A 61 29.76 31.05 20.77
CA LYS A 61 30.06 32.18 21.66
C LYS A 61 31.52 32.61 21.49
N LYS A 62 31.76 33.90 21.32
CA LYS A 62 33.10 34.51 21.13
C LYS A 62 34.22 33.97 22.06
N PRO A 63 33.98 33.64 23.35
CA PRO A 63 35.00 33.04 24.21
C PRO A 63 35.49 31.64 23.80
N LEU A 64 34.64 30.83 23.14
CA LEU A 64 35.00 29.47 22.67
C LEU A 64 36.03 29.50 21.53
N PHE A 65 36.23 30.65 20.91
CA PHE A 65 37.14 30.84 19.80
C PHE A 65 38.56 31.25 20.20
N ARG A 66 38.92 31.09 21.48
CA ARG A 66 40.27 31.30 22.03
C ARG A 66 41.06 29.98 22.10
N GLY A 67 42.38 30.04 21.92
CA GLY A 67 43.28 28.89 22.02
C GLY A 67 43.11 27.83 20.92
N ILE A 68 43.64 26.63 21.17
CA ILE A 68 43.65 25.49 20.22
C ILE A 68 42.23 25.03 19.86
N GLN A 69 41.30 25.06 20.83
CA GLN A 69 39.89 24.76 20.60
C GLN A 69 39.26 25.76 19.61
N GLY A 70 39.57 27.04 19.75
CA GLY A 70 39.11 28.07 18.83
C GLY A 70 39.66 27.94 17.42
N TRP A 71 40.92 27.53 17.27
CA TRP A 71 41.49 27.21 15.96
C TRP A 71 40.72 26.05 15.29
N PHE A 72 40.44 24.99 16.03
CA PHE A 72 39.67 23.84 15.52
C PHE A 72 38.24 24.21 15.11
N LEU A 73 37.54 25.02 15.92
CA LEU A 73 36.19 25.49 15.60
C LEU A 73 36.16 26.33 14.32
N ARG A 74 37.16 27.18 14.07
CA ARG A 74 37.27 27.93 12.81
C ARG A 74 37.48 27.01 11.61
N GLN A 75 38.26 25.94 11.76
CA GLN A 75 38.49 24.94 10.71
C GLN A 75 37.22 24.14 10.35
N LEU A 76 36.22 24.10 11.24
CA LEU A 76 34.90 23.52 11.02
C LEU A 76 33.85 24.52 10.49
N GLY A 77 34.25 25.76 10.17
CA GLY A 77 33.34 26.81 9.70
C GLY A 77 32.70 27.63 10.82
N GLY A 78 33.26 27.60 12.03
CA GLY A 78 32.75 28.32 13.18
C GLY A 78 32.87 29.85 13.07
N ILE A 79 31.76 30.56 13.32
CA ILE A 79 31.67 32.01 13.34
C ILE A 79 31.42 32.49 14.77
N PRO A 80 32.28 33.36 15.33
CA PRO A 80 32.05 33.94 16.64
C PRO A 80 30.92 34.97 16.58
N VAL A 81 29.92 34.83 17.45
CA VAL A 81 28.83 35.79 17.59
C VAL A 81 28.86 36.49 18.94
N ASP A 82 28.45 37.75 18.95
CA ASP A 82 28.35 38.60 20.13
C ASP A 82 26.88 38.92 20.44
N GLN A 83 26.38 38.51 21.60
CA GLN A 83 24.98 38.72 21.98
C GLN A 83 24.70 40.20 22.34
N HIS A 84 25.73 41.01 22.56
CA HIS A 84 25.60 42.41 22.98
C HIS A 84 25.78 43.42 21.83
N SER A 85 25.91 42.97 20.58
CA SER A 85 26.03 43.88 19.44
C SER A 85 24.69 44.53 19.06
N ALA A 86 24.73 45.74 18.51
CA ALA A 86 23.56 46.37 17.91
C ALA A 86 22.96 45.46 16.81
N GLY A 87 21.69 45.07 16.95
CA GLY A 87 21.00 44.12 16.04
C GLY A 87 21.02 42.64 16.48
N GLY A 88 21.66 42.31 17.59
CA GLY A 88 21.69 40.95 18.15
C GLY A 88 22.34 39.89 17.24
N VAL A 89 22.14 38.61 17.55
CA VAL A 89 22.72 37.49 16.78
C VAL A 89 22.05 37.35 15.41
N VAL A 90 20.73 37.55 15.33
CA VAL A 90 19.97 37.44 14.07
C VAL A 90 20.47 38.45 13.03
N GLY A 91 20.62 39.73 13.41
CA GLY A 91 21.10 40.76 12.49
C GLY A 91 22.52 40.50 11.95
N GLN A 92 23.43 40.04 12.82
CA GLN A 92 24.79 39.66 12.40
C GLN A 92 24.78 38.53 11.36
N VAL A 93 23.92 37.54 11.54
CA VAL A 93 23.83 36.38 10.65
C VAL A 93 23.18 36.74 9.32
N VAL A 94 22.13 37.56 9.32
CA VAL A 94 21.46 38.03 8.10
C VAL A 94 22.43 38.83 7.21
N GLU A 95 23.34 39.61 7.79
CA GLU A 95 24.39 40.30 7.03
C GLU A 95 25.37 39.33 6.34
N HIS A 96 25.63 38.15 6.91
CA HIS A 96 26.42 37.13 6.22
C HIS A 96 25.68 36.58 4.99
N PHE A 97 24.38 36.29 5.11
CA PHE A 97 23.56 35.87 3.96
C PHE A 97 23.49 36.92 2.85
N LYS A 98 23.48 38.22 3.20
CA LYS A 98 23.49 39.29 2.18
C LYS A 98 24.84 39.44 1.47
N ARG A 99 25.95 39.19 2.17
CA ARG A 99 27.31 39.42 1.65
C ARG A 99 27.85 38.25 0.84
N ASP A 100 27.47 37.03 1.20
CA ASP A 100 27.98 35.81 0.58
C ASP A 100 26.83 34.98 -0.04
N PRO A 101 26.75 34.93 -1.38
CA PRO A 101 25.68 34.24 -2.11
C PRO A 101 25.71 32.71 -1.97
N ASP A 102 26.77 32.14 -1.38
CA ASP A 102 26.90 30.70 -1.14
C ASP A 102 26.90 30.37 0.37
N PHE A 103 26.54 31.34 1.23
CA PHE A 103 26.50 31.17 2.67
C PHE A 103 25.42 30.19 3.12
N CYS A 104 25.84 29.14 3.83
CA CYS A 104 24.94 28.14 4.42
C CYS A 104 25.21 28.01 5.91
N LEU A 105 24.15 28.09 6.71
CA LEU A 105 24.27 28.10 8.16
C LEU A 105 23.67 26.84 8.77
N ALA A 106 24.37 26.22 9.71
CA ALA A 106 23.83 25.14 10.53
C ALA A 106 23.57 25.63 11.96
N LEU A 107 22.34 25.39 12.43
CA LEU A 107 21.87 25.73 13.77
C LEU A 107 21.29 24.49 14.47
N ALA A 108 21.71 24.28 15.71
CA ALA A 108 21.06 23.35 16.62
C ALA A 108 20.03 24.13 17.47
N PRO A 109 18.79 23.64 17.63
CA PRO A 109 17.87 24.18 18.62
C PRO A 109 18.45 24.09 20.03
N GLU A 110 18.25 25.11 20.87
CA GLU A 110 18.62 25.04 22.29
C GLU A 110 17.67 24.09 23.04
N GLY A 111 18.22 23.09 23.76
CA GLY A 111 17.48 22.14 24.62
C GLY A 111 17.96 20.70 24.54
N THR A 112 17.68 19.88 25.56
CA THR A 112 17.81 18.41 25.48
C THR A 112 16.47 17.80 25.04
N ARG A 113 16.48 16.60 24.43
CA ARG A 113 15.27 15.87 23.98
C ARG A 113 14.16 15.74 25.03
N ALA A 114 14.48 15.92 26.32
CA ALA A 114 13.55 15.86 27.47
C ALA A 114 13.08 17.23 27.99
N LYS A 115 13.58 18.36 27.44
CA LYS A 115 13.30 19.74 27.90
C LYS A 115 13.24 20.73 26.72
N VAL A 116 12.51 20.39 25.66
CA VAL A 116 12.25 21.35 24.57
C VAL A 116 10.91 22.04 24.85
N ASP A 117 10.91 23.12 25.63
CA ASP A 117 9.75 24.03 25.78
C ASP A 117 9.75 25.12 24.67
N GLY A 118 10.15 24.74 23.44
CA GLY A 118 10.22 25.60 22.25
C GLY A 118 11.60 25.66 21.57
N LEU A 119 11.62 25.77 20.24
CA LEU A 119 12.84 25.94 19.44
C LEU A 119 13.35 27.40 19.58
N ARG A 120 14.31 27.65 20.48
CA ARG A 120 14.85 28.99 20.80
C ARG A 120 16.14 29.38 20.06
N SER A 121 16.41 28.83 18.87
CA SER A 121 17.68 29.03 18.14
C SER A 121 17.70 30.18 17.12
N GLY A 122 16.67 31.02 17.05
CA GLY A 122 16.60 32.14 16.10
C GLY A 122 16.53 31.75 14.61
N TYR A 123 16.41 30.45 14.32
CA TYR A 123 16.52 29.91 12.96
C TYR A 123 15.38 30.38 12.05
N TYR A 124 14.16 30.53 12.60
CA TYR A 124 12.99 31.05 11.90
C TYR A 124 13.22 32.49 11.51
N GLU A 125 13.62 33.32 12.46
CA GLU A 125 13.86 34.75 12.28
C GLU A 125 15.00 35.00 11.28
N ILE A 126 16.05 34.19 11.32
CA ILE A 126 17.16 34.23 10.36
C ILE A 126 16.67 33.84 8.97
N ALA A 127 15.98 32.70 8.82
CA ALA A 127 15.54 32.21 7.52
C ALA A 127 14.51 33.15 6.87
N MET A 128 13.58 33.69 7.67
CA MET A 128 12.61 34.69 7.23
C MET A 128 13.29 35.98 6.77
N ALA A 129 14.16 36.56 7.60
CA ALA A 129 14.80 37.84 7.29
C ALA A 129 15.80 37.73 6.13
N ALA A 130 16.44 36.58 5.94
CA ALA A 130 17.33 36.32 4.82
C ALA A 130 16.59 35.84 3.55
N GLY A 131 15.31 35.47 3.65
CA GLY A 131 14.53 34.94 2.52
C GLY A 131 15.04 33.60 1.99
N VAL A 132 15.59 32.76 2.87
CA VAL A 132 16.24 31.49 2.50
C VAL A 132 15.47 30.29 3.04
N PRO A 133 15.53 29.12 2.37
CA PRO A 133 14.86 27.93 2.84
C PRO A 133 15.52 27.34 4.09
N ILE A 134 14.71 26.62 4.85
CA ILE A 134 15.11 25.78 5.98
C ILE A 134 15.24 24.34 5.49
N VAL A 135 16.38 23.71 5.76
CA VAL A 135 16.58 22.27 5.59
C VAL A 135 16.67 21.65 6.98
N VAL A 136 16.03 20.52 7.18
CA VAL A 136 15.94 19.88 8.50
C VAL A 136 16.64 18.53 8.46
N LEU A 137 17.52 18.26 9.43
CA LEU A 137 18.29 17.02 9.56
C LEU A 137 17.99 16.33 10.89
N GLY A 138 17.30 15.20 10.82
CA GLY A 138 16.95 14.36 11.96
C GLY A 138 17.96 13.23 12.17
N ILE A 139 18.34 12.99 13.43
CA ILE A 139 19.20 11.87 13.84
C ILE A 139 18.47 11.06 14.91
N ASP A 140 18.15 9.79 14.62
CA ASP A 140 17.58 8.85 15.59
C ASP A 140 18.59 7.75 15.89
N ALA A 141 19.35 7.92 16.97
CA ALA A 141 20.35 6.95 17.40
C ALA A 141 19.75 5.62 17.88
N GLY A 142 18.52 5.62 18.39
CA GLY A 142 17.83 4.40 18.84
C GLY A 142 17.45 3.51 17.67
N ARG A 143 17.02 4.11 16.55
CA ARG A 143 16.71 3.41 15.30
C ARG A 143 17.86 3.36 14.29
N LYS A 144 19.02 3.94 14.64
CA LYS A 144 20.18 4.12 13.75
C LYS A 144 19.78 4.74 12.41
N MET A 145 19.25 5.95 12.44
CA MET A 145 18.59 6.52 11.27
C MET A 145 18.90 8.00 11.10
N VAL A 146 19.01 8.43 9.85
CA VAL A 146 19.20 9.82 9.43
C VAL A 146 18.10 10.19 8.45
N SER A 147 17.37 11.28 8.72
CA SER A 147 16.36 11.85 7.83
C SER A 147 16.73 13.26 7.42
N VAL A 148 16.37 13.66 6.21
CA VAL A 148 16.62 15.01 5.69
C VAL A 148 15.35 15.51 4.99
N SER A 149 14.89 16.71 5.33
CA SER A 149 13.73 17.29 4.67
C SER A 149 14.04 17.79 3.27
N ALA A 150 12.98 17.90 2.45
CA ALA A 150 12.98 18.88 1.38
C ALA A 150 13.18 20.30 1.95
N PRO A 151 13.70 21.26 1.17
CA PRO A 151 13.82 22.65 1.59
C PRO A 151 12.43 23.23 1.86
N ILE A 152 12.25 23.89 3.00
CA ILE A 152 10.99 24.48 3.44
C ILE A 152 11.17 25.98 3.52
N MET A 153 10.38 26.74 2.76
CA MET A 153 10.32 28.18 3.01
C MET A 153 9.60 28.42 4.35
N PRO A 154 10.09 29.34 5.20
CA PRO A 154 9.39 29.64 6.44
C PRO A 154 7.96 30.12 6.13
N LEU A 155 7.02 29.72 6.98
CA LEU A 155 5.60 30.06 6.86
C LEU A 155 5.29 31.41 7.52
N ASP A 156 4.06 31.89 7.30
CA ASP A 156 3.58 33.19 7.78
C ASP A 156 3.72 33.38 9.30
N THR A 157 3.73 32.29 10.07
CA THR A 157 3.95 32.30 11.52
C THR A 157 5.12 31.43 11.94
N LYS A 158 5.77 31.82 13.04
CA LYS A 158 6.83 31.05 13.67
C LYS A 158 6.31 29.69 14.13
N GLU A 159 5.10 29.66 14.70
CA GLU A 159 4.46 28.48 15.24
C GLU A 159 4.19 27.44 14.14
N ALA A 160 3.69 27.86 12.97
CA ALA A 160 3.46 26.96 11.84
C ALA A 160 4.79 26.40 11.29
N THR A 161 5.83 27.24 11.25
CA THR A 161 7.17 26.80 10.82
C THR A 161 7.80 25.84 11.83
N ASP A 162 7.70 26.15 13.13
CA ASP A 162 8.14 25.28 14.23
C ASP A 162 7.43 23.92 14.16
N ALA A 163 6.12 23.88 13.94
CA ALA A 163 5.35 22.64 13.79
C ALA A 163 5.85 21.79 12.61
N ARG A 164 6.12 22.43 11.47
CA ARG A 164 6.65 21.75 10.27
C ARG A 164 8.07 21.21 10.49
N VAL A 165 8.92 21.98 11.17
CA VAL A 165 10.29 21.58 11.52
C VAL A 165 10.27 20.46 12.56
N LEU A 166 9.37 20.49 13.54
CA LEU A 166 9.18 19.45 14.55
C LEU A 166 8.57 18.16 13.99
N GLU A 167 7.70 18.22 12.96
CA GLU A 167 7.26 17.03 12.20
C GLU A 167 8.46 16.24 11.65
N ILE A 168 9.56 16.94 11.34
CA ILE A 168 10.76 16.36 10.76
C ILE A 168 11.84 16.04 11.82
N LEU A 169 12.06 16.94 12.80
CA LEU A 169 13.07 16.79 13.86
C LEU A 169 12.62 15.91 15.02
N GLY A 170 11.33 15.86 15.29
CA GLY A 170 10.82 15.26 16.50
C GLY A 170 11.00 13.74 16.48
N PRO A 171 11.29 13.10 17.63
CA PRO A 171 10.42 11.96 17.90
C PRO A 171 8.99 12.52 17.93
N LEU A 172 8.10 11.80 17.28
CA LEU A 172 6.66 12.03 17.19
C LEU A 172 6.11 12.76 18.40
N GLU A 173 5.32 13.79 18.17
CA GLU A 173 4.79 14.68 19.21
C GLU A 173 4.12 13.88 20.33
N GLY A 174 4.72 13.88 21.52
CA GLY A 174 4.29 13.07 22.67
C GLY A 174 5.08 11.78 22.93
N PHE A 175 6.11 11.44 22.11
CA PHE A 175 6.83 10.16 22.16
C PHE A 175 7.62 9.96 23.47
N VAL A 176 7.03 9.25 24.42
CA VAL A 176 7.65 8.68 25.62
C VAL A 176 8.37 7.38 25.22
N PRO A 177 9.72 7.34 25.18
CA PRO A 177 10.48 6.19 24.71
C PRO A 177 10.18 4.90 25.49
N GLU A 178 9.85 5.01 26.78
CA GLU A 178 9.46 3.85 27.60
C GLU A 178 8.08 3.29 27.24
N LYS A 179 7.22 4.06 26.56
CA LYS A 179 5.84 3.68 26.19
C LYS A 179 5.67 3.28 24.71
N GLY A 180 6.76 3.12 23.96
CA GLY A 180 6.71 2.71 22.54
C GLY A 180 5.91 3.65 21.64
N LEU A 181 5.55 3.27 20.42
CA LEU A 181 4.78 4.15 19.50
C LEU A 181 3.29 4.27 19.85
N GLN A 182 2.81 3.45 20.78
CA GLN A 182 1.39 3.26 21.09
C GLN A 182 0.75 4.46 21.82
N HIS A 183 1.51 5.19 22.64
CA HIS A 183 0.95 6.29 23.44
C HIS A 183 0.73 7.60 22.65
N LEU A 184 1.18 7.69 21.39
CA LEU A 184 0.95 8.85 20.51
C LEU A 184 -0.44 8.87 19.89
N THR A 185 -1.12 7.74 19.98
CA THR A 185 -2.45 7.45 19.47
C THR A 185 -3.00 6.34 20.37
N PRO A 186 -3.29 6.65 21.64
CA PRO A 186 -3.76 5.64 22.56
C PRO A 186 -5.03 4.99 22.00
N ASP A 187 -5.08 3.67 22.14
CA ASP A 187 -6.27 2.87 21.82
C ASP A 187 -6.63 2.85 20.32
N ARG A 188 -5.63 2.80 19.41
CA ARG A 188 -5.89 2.51 17.98
C ARG A 188 -6.73 1.23 17.85
N ALA A 189 -7.78 1.29 17.04
CA ALA A 189 -8.75 0.20 16.86
C ALA A 189 -9.49 -0.22 18.15
N SER A 190 -9.49 0.61 19.21
CA SER A 190 -10.53 0.54 20.25
C SER A 190 -11.81 1.25 19.81
N ARG A 191 -11.66 2.35 19.07
CA ARG A 191 -12.71 3.15 18.43
C ARG A 191 -13.18 2.49 17.14
N LEU A 192 -14.46 2.61 16.83
CA LEU A 192 -14.99 2.20 15.53
C LEU A 192 -14.38 3.10 14.44
N MET A 193 -14.37 2.65 13.19
CA MET A 193 -13.73 3.41 12.12
C MET A 193 -14.25 4.86 11.99
N PRO A 194 -15.58 5.13 12.07
CA PRO A 194 -16.09 6.52 12.02
C PRO A 194 -15.67 7.36 13.23
N GLU A 195 -15.60 6.76 14.42
CA GLU A 195 -15.13 7.42 15.64
C GLU A 195 -13.63 7.74 15.57
N GLN A 196 -12.83 6.83 15.01
CA GLN A 196 -11.41 7.04 14.77
C GLN A 196 -11.18 8.14 13.74
N LEU A 197 -12.01 8.21 12.69
CA LEU A 197 -11.97 9.29 11.71
C LEU A 197 -12.26 10.66 12.36
N ALA A 198 -13.31 10.74 13.19
CA ALA A 198 -13.64 11.96 13.94
C ALA A 198 -12.51 12.35 14.92
N TRP A 199 -11.92 11.37 15.62
CA TRP A 199 -10.79 11.62 16.51
C TRP A 199 -9.55 12.11 15.76
N ASN A 200 -9.25 11.55 14.58
CA ASN A 200 -8.15 12.02 13.73
C ASN A 200 -8.37 13.48 13.30
N ALA A 201 -9.60 13.83 12.91
CA ALA A 201 -9.97 15.19 12.52
C ALA A 201 -9.82 16.20 13.66
N GLN A 202 -10.18 15.81 14.89
CA GLN A 202 -10.05 16.67 16.08
C GLN A 202 -8.60 16.79 16.55
N THR A 203 -7.84 15.69 16.51
CA THR A 203 -6.49 15.62 17.07
C THR A 203 -5.43 16.14 16.08
N PHE A 204 -5.61 15.89 14.79
CA PHE A 204 -4.67 16.25 13.72
C PHE A 204 -5.35 17.04 12.59
N PRO A 205 -6.02 18.17 12.89
CA PRO A 205 -6.91 18.85 11.94
C PRO A 205 -6.20 19.38 10.70
N THR A 206 -4.92 19.76 10.81
CA THR A 206 -4.12 20.34 9.72
C THR A 206 -3.28 19.30 8.98
N ARG A 207 -3.26 18.05 9.45
CA ARG A 207 -2.42 17.02 8.85
C ARG A 207 -3.06 16.49 7.58
N LEU A 208 -2.27 16.47 6.51
CA LEU A 208 -2.68 15.97 5.20
C LEU A 208 -3.03 14.47 5.27
N PHE A 209 -4.27 14.16 4.89
CA PHE A 209 -4.81 12.80 4.83
C PHE A 209 -4.86 12.29 3.40
N LEU A 210 -5.53 13.00 2.49
CA LEU A 210 -5.75 12.56 1.10
C LEU A 210 -4.97 13.45 0.13
N ASP A 211 -4.29 12.85 -0.84
CA ASP A 211 -3.54 13.57 -1.87
C ASP A 211 -3.68 12.89 -3.24
N GLN A 212 -4.54 13.46 -4.09
CA GLN A 212 -4.86 12.95 -5.41
C GLN A 212 -4.35 13.88 -6.51
N PRO A 213 -3.51 13.41 -7.45
CA PRO A 213 -3.24 14.12 -8.71
C PRO A 213 -4.47 14.11 -9.63
N VAL A 214 -4.77 15.26 -10.25
CA VAL A 214 -5.85 15.43 -11.25
C VAL A 214 -5.32 16.20 -12.47
N GLY A 215 -6.03 16.13 -13.61
CA GLY A 215 -5.55 16.65 -14.90
C GLY A 215 -5.14 18.14 -14.92
N GLY A 216 -5.63 18.94 -13.97
CA GLY A 216 -5.31 20.37 -13.83
C GLY A 216 -4.70 20.78 -12.49
N GLY A 217 -4.24 19.84 -11.65
CA GLY A 217 -3.73 20.16 -10.32
C GLY A 217 -3.69 18.98 -9.35
N ARG A 218 -4.05 19.24 -8.10
CA ARG A 218 -4.11 18.23 -7.03
C ARG A 218 -5.30 18.51 -6.13
N ILE A 219 -5.95 17.45 -5.68
CA ILE A 219 -6.89 17.49 -4.56
C ILE A 219 -6.11 17.08 -3.32
N GLN A 220 -6.01 17.97 -2.34
CA GLN A 220 -5.37 17.71 -1.06
C GLN A 220 -6.38 18.01 0.04
N MET A 221 -6.55 17.06 0.96
CA MET A 221 -7.47 17.22 2.08
C MET A 221 -6.81 16.79 3.38
N THR A 222 -6.90 17.66 4.39
CA THR A 222 -6.51 17.33 5.75
C THR A 222 -7.50 16.34 6.39
N HIS A 223 -7.16 15.78 7.55
CA HIS A 223 -8.11 14.96 8.31
C HIS A 223 -9.38 15.73 8.67
N ALA A 224 -9.28 17.01 9.03
CA ALA A 224 -10.46 17.84 9.34
C ALA A 224 -11.33 18.08 8.11
N GLU A 225 -10.72 18.42 6.97
CA GLU A 225 -11.44 18.67 5.71
C GLU A 225 -12.15 17.41 5.21
N ALA A 226 -11.44 16.28 5.17
CA ALA A 226 -12.03 15.01 4.71
C ALA A 226 -13.17 14.54 5.64
N HIS A 227 -13.03 14.71 6.95
CA HIS A 227 -14.10 14.38 7.90
C HIS A 227 -15.30 15.33 7.75
N ALA A 228 -15.08 16.63 7.65
CA ALA A 228 -16.15 17.60 7.43
C ALA A 228 -16.91 17.30 6.13
N GLU A 229 -16.18 16.96 5.06
CA GLU A 229 -16.75 16.56 3.78
C GLU A 229 -17.64 15.31 3.92
N ALA A 230 -17.13 14.28 4.61
CA ALA A 230 -17.89 13.07 4.86
C ALA A 230 -19.14 13.34 5.70
N GLN A 231 -19.08 14.27 6.67
CA GLN A 231 -20.25 14.68 7.45
C GLN A 231 -21.30 15.41 6.60
N ARG A 232 -20.89 16.30 5.69
CA ARG A 232 -21.82 16.98 4.76
C ARG A 232 -22.55 15.96 3.90
N PHE A 233 -21.81 15.03 3.31
CA PHE A 233 -22.42 13.99 2.47
C PHE A 233 -23.30 13.04 3.27
N ALA A 234 -22.90 12.63 4.48
CA ALA A 234 -23.70 11.77 5.36
C ALA A 234 -25.06 12.40 5.71
N ARG A 235 -25.10 13.71 5.99
CA ARG A 235 -26.36 14.44 6.21
C ARG A 235 -27.18 14.57 4.94
N GLY A 236 -26.52 14.73 3.79
CA GLY A 236 -27.16 14.67 2.48
C GLY A 236 -27.85 13.32 2.23
N LEU A 237 -27.23 12.20 2.63
CA LEU A 237 -27.85 10.88 2.55
C LEU A 237 -29.16 10.80 3.36
N TYR A 238 -29.21 11.41 4.56
CA TYR A 238 -30.46 11.51 5.32
C TYR A 238 -31.54 12.30 4.57
N ALA A 239 -31.17 13.38 3.87
CA ALA A 239 -32.09 14.15 3.04
C ALA A 239 -32.60 13.35 1.81
N LEU A 240 -31.81 12.39 1.32
CA LEU A 240 -32.23 11.38 0.34
C LEU A 240 -33.05 10.23 0.98
N GLY A 241 -33.35 10.34 2.27
CA GLY A 241 -34.16 9.39 3.02
C GLY A 241 -33.41 8.15 3.52
N VAL A 242 -32.07 8.07 3.37
CA VAL A 242 -31.27 6.97 3.91
C VAL A 242 -31.40 6.91 5.43
N LYS A 243 -31.58 5.72 5.98
CA LYS A 243 -31.63 5.45 7.43
C LYS A 243 -30.47 4.54 7.84
N PRO A 244 -30.07 4.51 9.13
CA PRO A 244 -29.11 3.52 9.60
C PRO A 244 -29.53 2.09 9.19
N GLY A 245 -28.58 1.31 8.67
CA GLY A 245 -28.80 -0.02 8.10
C GLY A 245 -29.21 -0.05 6.61
N ASP A 246 -29.59 1.07 6.00
CA ASP A 246 -29.83 1.14 4.55
C ASP A 246 -28.52 0.92 3.78
N ARG A 247 -28.59 0.30 2.59
CA ARG A 247 -27.41 0.05 1.75
C ARG A 247 -27.21 1.18 0.75
N VAL A 248 -25.96 1.56 0.53
CA VAL A 248 -25.55 2.54 -0.48
C VAL A 248 -24.53 1.90 -1.41
N ALA A 249 -24.88 1.78 -2.68
CA ALA A 249 -24.01 1.22 -3.70
C ALA A 249 -22.97 2.23 -4.15
N LEU A 250 -21.69 1.83 -4.22
CA LEU A 250 -20.57 2.71 -4.53
C LEU A 250 -19.84 2.18 -5.77
N ILE A 251 -19.95 2.87 -6.90
CA ILE A 251 -19.30 2.49 -8.17
C ILE A 251 -18.28 3.56 -8.56
N GLY A 252 -17.00 3.23 -8.53
CA GLY A 252 -15.97 4.19 -8.90
C GLY A 252 -14.56 3.63 -8.78
N LYS A 253 -13.65 4.20 -9.58
CA LYS A 253 -12.21 4.04 -9.43
C LYS A 253 -11.72 4.75 -8.17
N ASN A 254 -10.50 4.43 -7.76
CA ASN A 254 -9.89 5.04 -6.60
C ASN A 254 -9.76 6.56 -6.76
N SER A 255 -10.26 7.29 -5.77
CA SER A 255 -10.16 8.74 -5.65
C SER A 255 -10.30 9.15 -4.18
N ALA A 256 -9.94 10.40 -3.87
CA ALA A 256 -10.19 10.99 -2.56
C ALA A 256 -11.68 10.94 -2.21
N HIS A 257 -12.55 11.31 -3.17
CA HIS A 257 -14.00 11.22 -3.00
C HIS A 257 -14.47 9.78 -2.72
N TRP A 258 -13.81 8.76 -3.28
CA TRP A 258 -14.16 7.36 -3.00
C TRP A 258 -14.11 7.05 -1.51
N LEU A 259 -13.01 7.41 -0.86
CA LEU A 259 -12.88 7.21 0.58
C LEU A 259 -13.89 8.07 1.35
N ILE A 260 -14.11 9.31 0.91
CA ILE A 260 -15.01 10.24 1.60
C ILE A 260 -16.45 9.72 1.61
N TYR A 261 -16.99 9.23 0.49
CA TYR A 261 -18.36 8.70 0.49
C TYR A 261 -18.48 7.37 1.24
N ASP A 262 -17.44 6.54 1.26
CA ASP A 262 -17.41 5.29 2.05
C ASP A 262 -17.45 5.61 3.56
N TYR A 263 -16.68 6.62 3.98
CA TYR A 263 -16.71 7.15 5.34
C TYR A 263 -18.04 7.84 5.67
N ALA A 264 -18.63 8.58 4.74
CA ALA A 264 -19.92 9.23 4.92
C ALA A 264 -21.06 8.22 5.11
N VAL A 265 -21.07 7.13 4.34
CA VAL A 265 -22.01 6.01 4.51
C VAL A 265 -21.86 5.41 5.91
N SER A 266 -20.62 5.20 6.35
CA SER A 266 -20.34 4.68 7.70
C SER A 266 -20.77 5.67 8.80
N LEU A 267 -20.50 6.97 8.66
CA LEU A 267 -20.96 8.03 9.57
C LEU A 267 -22.49 8.10 9.65
N ALA A 268 -23.18 7.87 8.53
CA ALA A 268 -24.63 7.84 8.48
C ALA A 268 -25.23 6.62 9.20
N GLY A 269 -24.41 5.63 9.58
CA GLY A 269 -24.83 4.32 10.07
C GLY A 269 -25.40 3.42 8.97
N ALA A 270 -25.20 3.78 7.71
CA ALA A 270 -25.60 3.00 6.54
C ALA A 270 -24.50 1.99 6.17
N VAL A 271 -24.84 1.07 5.27
CA VAL A 271 -23.98 -0.04 4.86
C VAL A 271 -23.41 0.24 3.47
N SER A 272 -22.09 0.29 3.33
CA SER A 272 -21.46 0.48 2.02
C SER A 272 -21.51 -0.80 1.20
N VAL A 273 -21.92 -0.70 -0.07
CA VAL A 273 -21.90 -1.80 -1.04
C VAL A 273 -20.97 -1.42 -2.18
N PRO A 274 -19.64 -1.60 -2.03
CA PRO A 274 -18.70 -1.21 -3.06
C PRO A 274 -18.70 -2.18 -4.23
N ILE A 275 -18.73 -1.64 -5.44
CA ILE A 275 -18.85 -2.36 -6.71
C ILE A 275 -17.68 -1.98 -7.60
N TYR A 276 -17.11 -2.97 -8.30
CA TYR A 276 -16.01 -2.71 -9.23
C TYR A 276 -16.45 -1.80 -10.38
N PRO A 277 -15.68 -0.76 -10.73
CA PRO A 277 -16.00 0.12 -11.86
C PRO A 277 -15.81 -0.54 -13.24
N THR A 278 -15.40 -1.81 -13.29
CA THR A 278 -15.13 -2.55 -14.52
C THR A 278 -16.24 -3.55 -14.87
N ILE A 279 -17.10 -3.93 -13.91
CA ILE A 279 -18.23 -4.83 -14.24
C ILE A 279 -19.23 -4.12 -15.15
N ASP A 280 -19.94 -4.92 -15.94
CA ASP A 280 -20.99 -4.40 -16.81
C ASP A 280 -22.21 -3.88 -16.05
N GLY A 281 -22.97 -3.02 -16.72
CA GLY A 281 -24.18 -2.40 -16.17
C GLY A 281 -25.20 -3.42 -15.68
N PRO A 282 -25.54 -4.48 -16.45
CA PRO A 282 -26.48 -5.51 -16.01
C PRO A 282 -26.02 -6.26 -14.74
N THR A 283 -24.74 -6.58 -14.61
CA THR A 283 -24.20 -7.22 -13.40
C THR A 283 -24.22 -6.23 -12.23
N ALA A 284 -23.88 -4.95 -12.46
CA ALA A 284 -23.99 -3.92 -11.43
C ALA A 284 -25.44 -3.75 -10.96
N ARG A 285 -26.41 -3.74 -11.87
CA ARG A 285 -27.85 -3.74 -11.58
C ARG A 285 -28.23 -4.89 -10.64
N ALA A 286 -27.83 -6.10 -11.00
CA ALA A 286 -28.16 -7.29 -10.21
C ALA A 286 -27.56 -7.22 -8.79
N VAL A 287 -26.37 -6.63 -8.63
CA VAL A 287 -25.76 -6.37 -7.30
C VAL A 287 -26.55 -5.29 -6.53
N ILE A 288 -26.94 -4.20 -7.19
CA ILE A 288 -27.74 -3.11 -6.59
C ILE A 288 -29.09 -3.65 -6.10
N GLU A 289 -29.79 -4.44 -6.92
CA GLU A 289 -31.06 -5.07 -6.57
C GLU A 289 -30.88 -6.10 -5.44
N HIS A 290 -29.89 -6.99 -5.55
CA HIS A 290 -29.62 -8.01 -4.53
C HIS A 290 -29.27 -7.41 -3.16
N SER A 291 -28.45 -6.35 -3.14
CA SER A 291 -28.09 -5.64 -1.90
C SER A 291 -29.20 -4.73 -1.38
N GLU A 292 -30.28 -4.55 -2.16
CA GLU A 292 -31.38 -3.64 -1.86
C GLU A 292 -30.86 -2.23 -1.58
N SER A 293 -29.91 -1.77 -2.39
CA SER A 293 -29.30 -0.45 -2.25
C SER A 293 -30.31 0.64 -2.55
N LYS A 294 -30.35 1.66 -1.70
CA LYS A 294 -31.31 2.77 -1.77
C LYS A 294 -30.79 3.97 -2.56
N VAL A 295 -29.48 4.14 -2.54
CA VAL A 295 -28.75 5.21 -3.24
C VAL A 295 -27.58 4.57 -3.97
N VAL A 296 -27.30 5.06 -5.18
CA VAL A 296 -26.10 4.71 -5.94
C VAL A 296 -25.22 5.95 -6.06
N VAL A 297 -23.97 5.85 -5.62
CA VAL A 297 -22.94 6.85 -5.85
C VAL A 297 -22.07 6.42 -7.02
N LEU A 298 -22.09 7.21 -8.09
CA LEU A 298 -21.22 7.09 -9.24
C LEU A 298 -20.02 8.03 -9.06
N GLY A 299 -18.90 7.43 -8.66
CA GLY A 299 -17.61 8.09 -8.47
C GLY A 299 -16.86 8.35 -9.79
N LYS A 300 -15.53 8.42 -9.70
CA LYS A 300 -14.64 8.52 -10.86
C LYS A 300 -14.76 7.28 -11.76
N LEU A 301 -15.32 7.42 -12.94
CA LEU A 301 -15.46 6.38 -13.98
C LEU A 301 -14.91 6.83 -15.34
N ASP A 302 -14.60 5.89 -16.24
CA ASP A 302 -14.22 6.22 -17.63
C ASP A 302 -15.46 6.52 -18.47
N ASP A 303 -16.51 5.72 -18.29
CA ASP A 303 -17.81 5.87 -18.93
C ASP A 303 -18.90 5.73 -17.86
N VAL A 304 -19.41 6.87 -17.41
CA VAL A 304 -20.51 6.93 -16.44
C VAL A 304 -21.85 6.53 -17.06
N ALA A 305 -22.03 6.73 -18.38
CA ALA A 305 -23.27 6.41 -19.08
C ALA A 305 -23.53 4.90 -19.13
N ARG A 306 -22.47 4.08 -19.09
CA ARG A 306 -22.54 2.61 -18.97
C ARG A 306 -23.50 2.12 -17.86
N TYR A 307 -23.63 2.87 -16.77
CA TYR A 307 -24.46 2.48 -15.63
C TYR A 307 -25.84 3.14 -15.64
N ARG A 308 -26.02 4.26 -16.35
CA ARG A 308 -27.24 5.09 -16.28
C ARG A 308 -28.51 4.27 -16.49
N ASP A 309 -28.59 3.55 -17.61
CA ASP A 309 -29.79 2.78 -17.99
C ASP A 309 -29.92 1.45 -17.24
N CYS A 310 -28.90 1.08 -16.47
CA CYS A 310 -28.88 -0.15 -15.69
C CYS A 310 -29.24 0.08 -14.21
N ILE A 311 -29.33 1.32 -13.73
CA ILE A 311 -29.77 1.58 -12.36
C ILE A 311 -31.29 1.31 -12.25
N PRO A 312 -31.75 0.52 -11.27
CA PRO A 312 -33.18 0.27 -11.06
C PRO A 312 -33.99 1.55 -10.85
N SER A 313 -35.24 1.57 -11.32
CA SER A 313 -36.12 2.73 -11.17
C SER A 313 -36.44 2.99 -9.70
N GLY A 314 -36.42 4.27 -9.30
CA GLY A 314 -36.71 4.70 -7.93
C GLY A 314 -35.51 4.73 -6.99
N ILE A 315 -34.30 4.42 -7.49
CA ILE A 315 -33.05 4.60 -6.75
C ILE A 315 -32.47 5.99 -7.05
N GLU A 316 -32.14 6.74 -6.00
CA GLU A 316 -31.47 8.04 -6.14
C GLU A 316 -30.02 7.85 -6.61
N VAL A 317 -29.62 8.59 -7.64
CA VAL A 317 -28.28 8.53 -8.23
C VAL A 317 -27.53 9.81 -7.91
N VAL A 318 -26.32 9.64 -7.37
CA VAL A 318 -25.42 10.75 -7.03
C VAL A 318 -24.13 10.63 -7.82
N THR A 319 -23.69 11.73 -8.44
CA THR A 319 -22.41 11.80 -9.16
C THR A 319 -21.38 12.63 -8.39
N THR A 320 -20.15 12.14 -8.28
CA THR A 320 -19.03 12.92 -7.71
C THR A 320 -18.59 14.04 -8.66
N PRO A 321 -17.84 15.07 -8.21
CA PRO A 321 -17.44 16.21 -9.04
C PRO A 321 -16.67 15.86 -10.34
N ASP A 322 -16.16 14.64 -10.46
CA ASP A 322 -15.55 14.11 -11.69
C ASP A 322 -16.53 14.01 -12.87
N HIS A 323 -17.84 13.95 -12.62
CA HIS A 323 -18.89 13.69 -13.61
C HIS A 323 -20.12 14.56 -13.40
N ARG A 324 -20.90 14.75 -14.47
CA ARG A 324 -22.25 15.33 -14.40
C ARG A 324 -23.18 14.56 -15.33
N LEU A 325 -24.26 14.02 -14.77
CA LEU A 325 -25.36 13.41 -15.51
C LEU A 325 -26.62 14.27 -15.30
N GLU A 326 -27.37 14.54 -16.36
CA GLU A 326 -28.54 15.44 -16.30
C GLU A 326 -29.63 14.96 -15.34
N ASP A 327 -29.86 13.64 -15.26
CA ASP A 327 -30.88 13.03 -14.40
C ASP A 327 -30.33 12.52 -13.05
N ALA A 328 -29.12 12.91 -12.67
CA ALA A 328 -28.51 12.53 -11.39
C ALA A 328 -28.25 13.77 -10.53
N ARG A 329 -28.34 13.62 -9.22
CA ARG A 329 -27.91 14.68 -8.30
C ARG A 329 -26.40 14.77 -8.31
N SER A 330 -25.88 15.98 -8.25
CA SER A 330 -24.46 16.23 -8.03
C SER A 330 -24.09 16.09 -6.56
N TRP A 331 -22.82 15.81 -6.31
CA TRP A 331 -22.22 15.80 -4.97
C TRP A 331 -22.58 17.04 -4.13
N ASP A 332 -22.41 18.23 -4.72
CA ASP A 332 -22.62 19.50 -4.03
C ASP A 332 -24.09 19.74 -3.70
N GLU A 333 -25.01 19.34 -4.59
CA GLU A 333 -26.46 19.40 -4.33
C GLU A 333 -26.83 18.53 -3.13
N VAL A 334 -26.35 17.27 -3.10
CA VAL A 334 -26.64 16.35 -1.98
C VAL A 334 -26.03 16.86 -0.68
N CYS A 335 -24.78 17.34 -0.71
CA CYS A 335 -24.14 17.95 0.46
C CYS A 335 -24.89 19.19 0.96
N GLY A 336 -25.49 19.98 0.06
CA GLY A 336 -26.28 21.17 0.40
C GLY A 336 -27.67 20.88 0.96
N MET A 337 -28.22 19.69 0.70
CA MET A 337 -29.54 19.27 1.22
C MET A 337 -29.51 18.85 2.69
N GLY A 338 -28.34 18.47 3.21
CA GLY A 338 -28.22 17.91 4.56
C GLY A 338 -28.51 18.93 5.67
N ASP A 339 -29.35 18.57 6.64
CA ASP A 339 -29.58 19.36 7.84
C ASP A 339 -28.30 19.43 8.71
N PRO A 340 -27.68 20.61 8.90
CA PRO A 340 -26.47 20.75 9.71
C PRO A 340 -26.65 20.34 11.18
N SER A 341 -27.89 20.35 11.68
CA SER A 341 -28.24 19.96 13.05
C SER A 341 -28.47 18.45 13.23
N ALA A 342 -28.54 17.68 12.13
CA ALA A 342 -28.69 16.23 12.19
C ALA A 342 -27.51 15.58 12.92
N VAL A 343 -27.87 14.72 13.88
CA VAL A 343 -26.94 13.97 14.74
C VAL A 343 -26.74 12.57 14.17
N PHE A 344 -25.49 12.15 14.04
CA PHE A 344 -25.15 10.80 13.60
C PHE A 344 -25.49 9.77 14.68
N PRO A 345 -25.90 8.54 14.31
CA PRO A 345 -26.25 7.51 15.27
C PRO A 345 -25.02 7.05 16.08
N THR A 346 -25.27 6.58 17.30
CA THR A 346 -24.28 5.77 18.03
C THR A 346 -24.21 4.40 17.36
N LEU A 347 -23.02 4.02 16.91
CA LEU A 347 -22.78 2.74 16.23
C LEU A 347 -22.40 1.66 17.25
N HIS A 348 -22.83 0.43 17.00
CA HIS A 348 -22.41 -0.74 17.75
C HIS A 348 -21.34 -1.52 16.97
N PRO A 349 -20.33 -2.16 17.64
CA PRO A 349 -19.31 -2.94 16.95
C PRO A 349 -19.87 -4.03 16.01
N ASP A 350 -21.00 -4.62 16.37
CA ASP A 350 -21.62 -5.71 15.61
C ASP A 350 -22.54 -5.24 14.46
N ASP A 351 -22.72 -3.91 14.31
CA ASP A 351 -23.46 -3.36 13.18
C ASP A 351 -22.73 -3.66 11.86
N LEU A 352 -23.50 -4.02 10.83
CA LEU A 352 -22.99 -4.27 9.50
C LEU A 352 -22.39 -2.98 8.93
N MET A 353 -21.13 -3.01 8.52
CA MET A 353 -20.42 -1.86 7.96
C MET A 353 -20.41 -1.91 6.43
N THR A 354 -20.15 -3.08 5.85
CA THR A 354 -19.99 -3.22 4.41
C THR A 354 -20.41 -4.60 3.91
N ILE A 355 -20.92 -4.65 2.68
CA ILE A 355 -21.14 -5.89 1.93
C ILE A 355 -20.19 -5.90 0.73
N ILE A 356 -19.16 -6.75 0.77
CA ILE A 356 -18.14 -6.84 -0.28
C ILE A 356 -18.51 -7.97 -1.22
N TYR A 357 -18.80 -7.66 -2.48
CA TYR A 357 -19.16 -8.68 -3.47
C TYR A 357 -17.93 -9.38 -4.05
N THR A 358 -17.95 -10.71 -4.03
CA THR A 358 -16.90 -11.57 -4.62
C THR A 358 -17.44 -12.27 -5.86
N SER A 359 -16.60 -12.41 -6.90
CA SER A 359 -16.96 -13.19 -8.09
C SER A 359 -17.10 -14.66 -7.71
N GLY A 360 -18.33 -15.14 -7.55
CA GLY A 360 -18.64 -16.55 -7.31
C GLY A 360 -18.44 -17.38 -8.59
N THR A 361 -18.28 -18.70 -8.42
CA THR A 361 -18.21 -19.67 -9.53
C THR A 361 -19.55 -19.85 -10.26
N THR A 362 -20.65 -19.35 -9.68
CA THR A 362 -22.06 -19.62 -10.04
C THR A 362 -22.73 -18.47 -10.81
N GLY A 363 -21.96 -17.52 -11.37
CA GLY A 363 -22.49 -16.44 -12.21
C GLY A 363 -22.83 -15.15 -11.47
N MET A 364 -23.63 -15.22 -10.39
CA MET A 364 -23.92 -14.05 -9.54
C MET A 364 -22.88 -13.85 -8.43
N PRO A 365 -22.34 -12.63 -8.24
CA PRO A 365 -21.42 -12.33 -7.14
C PRO A 365 -22.07 -12.52 -5.75
N LYS A 366 -21.32 -13.07 -4.79
CA LYS A 366 -21.78 -13.28 -3.40
C LYS A 366 -21.42 -12.07 -2.54
N GLY A 367 -22.37 -11.55 -1.76
CA GLY A 367 -22.15 -10.41 -0.87
C GLY A 367 -21.62 -10.82 0.50
N VAL A 368 -20.34 -10.59 0.79
CA VAL A 368 -19.69 -10.95 2.07
C VAL A 368 -19.91 -9.83 3.10
N MET A 369 -20.50 -10.17 4.25
CA MET A 369 -20.92 -9.21 5.28
C MET A 369 -19.85 -8.98 6.36
N HIS A 370 -19.37 -7.74 6.49
CA HIS A 370 -18.42 -7.38 7.55
C HIS A 370 -18.95 -6.28 8.46
N SER A 371 -18.84 -6.51 9.77
CA SER A 371 -19.16 -5.53 10.80
C SER A 371 -17.99 -4.60 11.11
N TYR A 372 -18.26 -3.54 11.87
CA TYR A 372 -17.19 -2.70 12.40
C TYR A 372 -16.21 -3.48 13.29
N ARG A 373 -16.70 -4.45 14.07
CA ARG A 373 -15.88 -5.33 14.92
C ARG A 373 -14.90 -6.12 14.09
N ASN A 374 -15.30 -6.66 12.93
CA ASN A 374 -14.38 -7.42 12.08
C ASN A 374 -13.15 -6.57 11.70
N PHE A 375 -13.37 -5.32 11.27
CA PHE A 375 -12.29 -4.37 10.95
C PHE A 375 -11.46 -3.98 12.18
N GLN A 376 -12.09 -3.72 13.33
CA GLN A 376 -11.38 -3.41 14.56
C GLN A 376 -10.46 -4.54 15.00
N GLU A 377 -10.96 -5.78 15.06
CA GLU A 377 -10.18 -6.94 15.48
C GLU A 377 -9.05 -7.23 14.50
N ALA A 378 -9.30 -7.11 13.20
CA ALA A 378 -8.26 -7.23 12.19
C ALA A 378 -7.13 -6.21 12.41
N PHE A 379 -7.47 -4.96 12.75
CA PHE A 379 -6.46 -3.95 13.06
C PHE A 379 -5.76 -4.17 14.40
N ARG A 380 -6.45 -4.66 15.43
CA ARG A 380 -5.81 -5.04 16.70
C ARG A 380 -4.74 -6.11 16.47
N ILE A 381 -5.07 -7.15 15.72
CA ILE A 381 -4.13 -8.20 15.32
C ILE A 381 -2.92 -7.59 14.60
N ILE A 382 -3.16 -6.80 13.55
CA ILE A 382 -2.12 -6.12 12.76
C ILE A 382 -1.20 -5.26 13.65
N LEU A 383 -1.78 -4.46 14.56
CA LEU A 383 -1.03 -3.55 15.44
C LEU A 383 -0.13 -4.26 16.45
N THR A 384 -0.46 -5.50 16.83
CA THR A 384 0.39 -6.29 17.74
C THR A 384 1.61 -6.91 17.06
N GLN A 385 1.57 -7.10 15.74
CA GLN A 385 2.58 -7.87 15.02
C GLN A 385 3.45 -7.03 14.08
N PHE A 386 3.00 -5.85 13.68
CA PHE A 386 3.79 -4.94 12.84
C PHE A 386 4.14 -3.64 13.56
N SER A 387 5.32 -3.13 13.24
CA SER A 387 5.80 -1.83 13.72
C SER A 387 5.46 -0.75 12.70
N PHE A 388 4.37 -0.03 12.93
CA PHE A 388 3.97 1.11 12.12
C PHE A 388 4.64 2.41 12.56
N LEU A 389 4.87 3.29 11.60
CA LEU A 389 5.14 4.70 11.83
C LEU A 389 3.88 5.40 12.35
N HIS A 390 4.07 6.55 12.99
CA HIS A 390 2.96 7.40 13.38
C HIS A 390 2.27 8.05 12.18
N GLN A 391 3.01 8.27 11.09
CA GLN A 391 2.46 8.60 9.78
C GLN A 391 2.95 7.62 8.75
N GLU A 392 2.12 6.64 8.45
CA GLU A 392 2.31 5.83 7.27
C GLU A 392 1.90 6.62 6.01
N VAL A 393 2.61 6.36 4.92
CA VAL A 393 2.32 6.87 3.60
C VAL A 393 1.90 5.69 2.74
N PHE A 394 0.72 5.79 2.14
CA PHE A 394 0.13 4.76 1.31
C PHE A 394 -0.02 5.25 -0.12
N LEU A 395 -0.13 4.31 -1.06
CA LEU A 395 -0.53 4.57 -2.44
C LEU A 395 -1.74 3.68 -2.77
N SER A 396 -2.87 4.31 -3.06
CA SER A 396 -4.10 3.64 -3.48
C SER A 396 -4.14 3.53 -5.00
N TYR A 397 -4.26 2.30 -5.49
CA TYR A 397 -4.29 1.99 -6.92
C TYR A 397 -4.96 0.65 -7.26
N LEU A 398 -5.02 -0.29 -6.31
CA LEU A 398 -5.81 -1.51 -6.43
C LEU A 398 -7.28 -1.16 -6.13
N PRO A 399 -8.29 -1.84 -6.70
CA PRO A 399 -9.67 -1.41 -6.54
C PRO A 399 -10.10 -1.29 -5.06
N LEU A 400 -10.55 -0.10 -4.63
CA LEU A 400 -11.00 0.15 -3.24
C LEU A 400 -12.22 -0.70 -2.82
N CYS A 401 -12.95 -1.26 -3.78
CA CYS A 401 -14.01 -2.24 -3.52
C CYS A 401 -13.49 -3.64 -3.15
N HIS A 402 -12.20 -3.92 -3.35
CA HIS A 402 -11.57 -5.18 -2.95
C HIS A 402 -11.11 -5.11 -1.49
N VAL A 403 -11.26 -6.22 -0.76
CA VAL A 403 -10.94 -6.32 0.67
C VAL A 403 -9.52 -5.87 1.03
N ALA A 404 -8.55 -6.15 0.16
CA ALA A 404 -7.16 -5.78 0.38
C ALA A 404 -6.95 -4.26 0.48
N GLU A 405 -7.59 -3.47 -0.39
CA GLU A 405 -7.52 -2.00 -0.31
C GLU A 405 -8.43 -1.44 0.78
N ARG A 406 -9.56 -2.09 1.05
CA ARG A 406 -10.36 -1.74 2.24
C ARG A 406 -9.54 -1.85 3.52
N MET A 407 -8.69 -2.87 3.63
CA MET A 407 -7.80 -3.04 4.78
C MET A 407 -6.60 -2.10 4.73
N ILE A 408 -5.81 -2.11 3.66
CA ILE A 408 -4.51 -1.40 3.60
C ILE A 408 -4.64 0.10 3.37
N ILE A 409 -5.72 0.54 2.73
CA ILE A 409 -5.93 1.95 2.41
C ILE A 409 -7.06 2.54 3.25
N SER A 410 -8.30 2.04 3.11
CA SER A 410 -9.45 2.65 3.79
C SER A 410 -9.30 2.57 5.32
N ALA A 411 -9.12 1.37 5.86
CA ALA A 411 -9.01 1.16 7.29
C ALA A 411 -7.63 1.57 7.85
N ALA A 412 -6.51 1.22 7.19
CA ALA A 412 -5.19 1.60 7.70
C ALA A 412 -4.95 3.12 7.62
N GLY A 413 -5.47 3.78 6.58
CA GLY A 413 -5.42 5.24 6.46
C GLY A 413 -6.07 5.94 7.66
N VAL A 414 -7.15 5.38 8.19
CA VAL A 414 -7.84 5.90 9.38
C VAL A 414 -7.16 5.44 10.67
N TYR A 415 -7.00 4.14 10.90
CA TYR A 415 -6.47 3.61 12.16
C TYR A 415 -5.01 3.96 12.42
N LEU A 416 -4.22 4.22 11.37
CA LEU A 416 -2.82 4.64 11.49
C LEU A 416 -2.63 6.15 11.28
N THR A 417 -3.72 6.91 11.14
CA THR A 417 -3.70 8.35 10.82
C THR A 417 -2.79 8.62 9.61
N GLY A 418 -2.89 7.75 8.60
CA GLY A 418 -1.99 7.73 7.46
C GLY A 418 -2.20 8.88 6.49
N ARG A 419 -1.29 9.01 5.53
CA ARG A 419 -1.48 9.80 4.32
C ARG A 419 -1.69 8.87 3.13
N VAL A 420 -2.76 9.06 2.38
CA VAL A 420 -3.10 8.26 1.20
C VAL A 420 -2.84 9.09 -0.05
N HIS A 421 -1.92 8.62 -0.88
CA HIS A 421 -1.75 9.11 -2.24
C HIS A 421 -2.59 8.28 -3.20
N PHE A 422 -3.09 8.92 -4.25
CA PHE A 422 -3.78 8.23 -5.35
C PHE A 422 -2.96 8.29 -6.63
N VAL A 423 -3.17 7.30 -7.49
CA VAL A 423 -2.65 7.35 -8.87
C VAL A 423 -3.64 8.08 -9.77
N GLN A 424 -3.14 8.87 -10.73
CA GLN A 424 -4.02 9.55 -11.68
C GLN A 424 -4.61 8.54 -12.68
N SER A 425 -3.76 7.70 -13.25
CA SER A 425 -4.08 6.61 -14.17
C SER A 425 -3.05 5.48 -14.08
N LEU A 426 -3.29 4.37 -14.77
CA LEU A 426 -2.30 3.29 -14.91
C LEU A 426 -1.04 3.74 -15.66
N GLU A 427 -1.15 4.72 -16.57
CA GLU A 427 -0.02 5.28 -17.32
C GLU A 427 0.92 6.08 -16.43
N THR A 428 0.36 6.86 -15.48
CA THR A 428 1.15 7.68 -14.55
C THR A 428 1.62 6.91 -13.33
N PHE A 429 1.17 5.66 -13.15
CA PHE A 429 1.41 4.82 -11.96
C PHE A 429 2.86 4.87 -11.47
N ALA A 430 3.84 4.63 -12.34
CA ALA A 430 5.25 4.60 -11.95
C ALA A 430 5.75 5.96 -11.44
N LYS A 431 5.30 7.06 -12.06
CA LYS A 431 5.66 8.42 -11.66
C LYS A 431 4.98 8.82 -10.35
N ASP A 432 3.72 8.44 -10.17
CA ASP A 432 2.97 8.69 -8.94
C ASP A 432 3.55 7.89 -7.76
N LEU A 433 3.94 6.63 -7.98
CA LEU A 433 4.64 5.80 -7.00
C LEU A 433 6.03 6.35 -6.65
N GLU A 434 6.83 6.75 -7.65
CA GLU A 434 8.13 7.41 -7.45
C GLU A 434 7.97 8.70 -6.63
N ARG A 435 6.90 9.47 -6.85
CA ARG A 435 6.62 10.69 -6.07
C ARG A 435 6.17 10.37 -4.65
N ALA A 436 5.24 9.43 -4.48
CA ALA A 436 4.62 9.14 -3.19
C ALA A 436 5.61 8.53 -2.18
N GLN A 437 6.52 7.68 -2.66
CA GLN A 437 7.44 6.90 -1.80
C GLN A 437 6.72 6.29 -0.58
N PRO A 438 5.72 5.42 -0.80
CA PRO A 438 4.95 4.82 0.28
C PRO A 438 5.85 4.06 1.26
N THR A 439 5.43 4.05 2.52
CA THR A 439 6.08 3.29 3.60
C THR A 439 5.44 1.91 3.78
N VAL A 440 4.20 1.75 3.35
CA VAL A 440 3.50 0.46 3.20
C VAL A 440 3.07 0.32 1.74
N PHE A 441 3.47 -0.77 1.09
CA PHE A 441 3.13 -1.03 -0.31
C PHE A 441 2.70 -2.48 -0.48
N LEU A 442 1.44 -2.67 -0.88
CA LEU A 442 0.92 -3.96 -1.33
C LEU A 442 0.87 -3.95 -2.85
N ALA A 443 1.35 -5.04 -3.46
CA ALA A 443 1.16 -5.31 -4.86
C ALA A 443 0.80 -6.77 -5.10
N VAL A 444 0.04 -7.04 -6.16
CA VAL A 444 -0.20 -8.41 -6.64
C VAL A 444 0.98 -8.90 -7.50
N PRO A 445 1.19 -10.22 -7.67
CA PRO A 445 2.35 -10.78 -8.37
C PRO A 445 2.64 -10.13 -9.73
N ARG A 446 1.61 -9.87 -10.53
CA ARG A 446 1.73 -9.24 -11.85
C ARG A 446 2.43 -7.87 -11.82
N ILE A 447 2.23 -7.10 -10.75
CA ILE A 447 2.88 -5.79 -10.60
C ILE A 447 4.36 -5.96 -10.25
N TRP A 448 4.70 -6.94 -9.40
CA TRP A 448 6.08 -7.29 -9.10
C TRP A 448 6.83 -7.78 -10.34
N GLU A 449 6.18 -8.61 -11.16
CA GLU A 449 6.74 -9.09 -12.43
C GLU A 449 7.05 -7.93 -13.37
N LYS A 450 6.10 -7.01 -13.56
CA LYS A 450 6.30 -5.82 -14.40
C LYS A 450 7.44 -4.93 -13.92
N PHE A 451 7.64 -4.81 -12.61
CA PHE A 451 8.81 -4.14 -12.04
C PHE A 451 10.10 -4.90 -12.37
N GLY A 452 10.12 -6.22 -12.19
CA GLY A 452 11.24 -7.08 -12.55
C GLY A 452 11.62 -6.95 -14.03
N GLU A 453 10.66 -7.15 -14.94
CA GLU A 453 10.81 -7.00 -16.39
C GLU A 453 11.39 -5.63 -16.76
N THR A 454 10.88 -4.56 -16.15
CA THR A 454 11.38 -3.20 -16.38
C THR A 454 12.83 -3.03 -15.92
N LEU A 455 13.20 -3.63 -14.78
CA LEU A 455 14.57 -3.62 -14.28
C LEU A 455 15.51 -4.40 -15.19
N HIS A 456 15.13 -5.61 -15.63
CA HIS A 456 15.92 -6.43 -16.56
C HIS A 456 16.12 -5.74 -17.90
N ARG A 457 15.07 -5.14 -18.45
CA ARG A 457 15.14 -4.40 -19.72
C ARG A 457 16.06 -3.19 -19.65
N LYS A 458 16.00 -2.41 -18.56
CA LYS A 458 16.81 -1.18 -18.41
C LYS A 458 18.24 -1.46 -17.95
N LEU A 459 18.45 -2.49 -17.14
CA LEU A 459 19.73 -2.83 -16.54
C LEU A 459 19.89 -4.36 -16.49
N PRO A 460 20.28 -5.02 -17.61
CA PRO A 460 20.34 -6.48 -17.68
C PRO A 460 21.34 -7.13 -16.72
N ALA A 461 22.41 -6.42 -16.36
CA ALA A 461 23.45 -6.93 -15.48
C ALA A 461 23.04 -6.91 -13.99
N ALA A 462 22.87 -8.09 -13.39
CA ALA A 462 22.45 -8.24 -11.98
C ALA A 462 23.40 -7.56 -10.98
N TRP A 463 24.72 -7.60 -11.20
CA TRP A 463 25.69 -6.93 -10.34
C TRP A 463 25.52 -5.41 -10.36
N LEU A 464 25.17 -4.83 -11.52
CA LEU A 464 24.92 -3.40 -11.67
C LEU A 464 23.62 -3.01 -10.97
N ARG A 465 22.57 -3.84 -11.06
CA ARG A 465 21.33 -3.63 -10.29
C ARG A 465 21.60 -3.58 -8.79
N ARG A 466 22.39 -4.52 -8.26
CA ARG A 466 22.79 -4.53 -6.84
C ARG A 466 23.61 -3.29 -6.46
N ALA A 467 24.57 -2.88 -7.29
CA ALA A 467 25.38 -1.69 -7.04
C ALA A 467 24.53 -0.39 -7.03
N LEU A 468 23.47 -0.33 -7.84
CA LEU A 468 22.56 0.80 -7.94
C LEU A 468 21.30 0.67 -7.07
N ALA A 469 21.23 -0.32 -6.17
CA ALA A 469 20.02 -0.63 -5.40
C ALA A 469 19.38 0.57 -4.69
N PRO A 470 20.10 1.50 -4.03
CA PRO A 470 19.49 2.69 -3.45
C PRO A 470 18.78 3.59 -4.48
N VAL A 471 19.39 3.78 -5.65
CA VAL A 471 18.82 4.59 -6.74
C VAL A 471 17.61 3.88 -7.35
N LEU A 472 17.70 2.56 -7.56
CA LEU A 472 16.61 1.76 -8.11
C LEU A 472 15.41 1.72 -7.18
N ARG A 473 15.62 1.49 -5.87
CA ARG A 473 14.53 1.59 -4.88
C ARG A 473 13.84 2.94 -4.93
N LYS A 474 14.59 4.04 -5.02
CA LYS A 474 14.01 5.38 -5.17
C LYS A 474 13.22 5.52 -6.47
N LYS A 475 13.79 5.10 -7.60
CA LYS A 475 13.13 5.16 -8.92
C LYS A 475 11.89 4.28 -9.02
N LEU A 476 11.84 3.17 -8.30
CA LEU A 476 10.66 2.31 -8.16
C LEU A 476 9.61 2.87 -7.19
N GLY A 477 9.93 3.95 -6.45
CA GLY A 477 9.07 4.48 -5.41
C GLY A 477 9.09 3.73 -4.08
N LEU A 478 10.06 2.84 -3.87
CA LEU A 478 10.11 1.93 -2.72
C LEU A 478 11.28 2.23 -1.78
N SER A 479 11.88 3.42 -1.86
CA SER A 479 13.03 3.76 -0.99
C SER A 479 12.66 3.90 0.48
N ARG A 480 11.41 4.29 0.75
CA ARG A 480 10.84 4.43 2.11
C ARG A 480 9.98 3.23 2.53
N ALA A 481 9.77 2.26 1.63
CA ALA A 481 8.89 1.14 1.87
C ALA A 481 9.48 0.20 2.94
N ARG A 482 8.73 -0.01 4.03
CA ARG A 482 9.12 -0.83 5.17
C ARG A 482 8.31 -2.10 5.27
N LEU A 483 7.04 -2.03 4.90
CA LEU A 483 6.13 -3.16 4.81
C LEU A 483 5.77 -3.33 3.33
N VAL A 484 6.39 -4.32 2.70
CA VAL A 484 6.23 -4.61 1.28
C VAL A 484 5.54 -5.96 1.17
N LEU A 485 4.30 -5.94 0.69
CA LEU A 485 3.41 -7.10 0.72
C LEU A 485 3.13 -7.60 -0.69
N SER A 486 2.99 -8.91 -0.82
CA SER A 486 2.37 -9.56 -1.97
C SER A 486 1.23 -10.45 -1.52
N GLY A 487 0.19 -10.60 -2.34
CA GLY A 487 -0.93 -11.47 -2.01
C GLY A 487 -1.86 -11.66 -3.19
N ALA A 488 -3.02 -12.26 -2.93
CA ALA A 488 -4.05 -12.60 -3.90
C ALA A 488 -3.69 -13.75 -4.86
N ALA A 489 -2.42 -13.93 -5.21
CA ALA A 489 -1.90 -15.07 -5.98
C ALA A 489 -0.43 -15.35 -5.60
N PRO A 490 0.11 -16.55 -5.93
CA PRO A 490 1.52 -16.87 -5.71
C PRO A 490 2.45 -15.97 -6.54
N ILE A 491 3.62 -15.65 -5.98
CA ILE A 491 4.70 -14.94 -6.68
C ILE A 491 5.90 -15.88 -6.88
N ARG A 492 6.62 -15.71 -8.00
CA ARG A 492 7.79 -16.53 -8.34
C ARG A 492 8.91 -16.36 -7.31
N ALA A 493 9.48 -17.47 -6.86
CA ALA A 493 10.57 -17.48 -5.88
C ALA A 493 11.77 -16.63 -6.32
N SER A 494 12.20 -16.79 -7.58
CA SER A 494 13.30 -16.04 -8.19
C SER A 494 13.08 -14.53 -8.15
N LEU A 495 11.83 -14.09 -8.32
CA LEU A 495 11.48 -12.68 -8.27
C LEU A 495 11.57 -12.12 -6.84
N ILE A 496 11.12 -12.89 -5.84
CA ILE A 496 11.29 -12.51 -4.42
C ILE A 496 12.77 -12.35 -4.06
N GLU A 497 13.60 -13.32 -4.46
CA GLU A 497 15.04 -13.29 -4.22
C GLU A 497 15.72 -12.11 -4.91
N GLU A 498 15.32 -11.79 -6.14
CA GLU A 498 15.85 -10.66 -6.88
C GLU A 498 15.56 -9.34 -6.15
N PHE A 499 14.30 -9.08 -5.76
CA PHE A 499 13.93 -7.88 -5.01
C PHE A 499 14.62 -7.82 -3.65
N ALA A 500 14.75 -8.96 -2.96
CA ALA A 500 15.47 -9.04 -1.70
C ALA A 500 16.95 -8.62 -1.87
N SER A 501 17.58 -8.99 -2.99
CA SER A 501 18.95 -8.56 -3.32
C SER A 501 19.10 -7.05 -3.56
N LEU A 502 17.98 -6.34 -3.82
CA LEU A 502 17.91 -4.88 -3.91
C LEU A 502 17.54 -4.22 -2.58
N GLY A 503 17.35 -5.00 -1.51
CA GLY A 503 16.89 -4.52 -0.20
C GLY A 503 15.37 -4.29 -0.12
N ILE A 504 14.60 -4.87 -1.03
CA ILE A 504 13.12 -4.88 -1.00
C ILE A 504 12.69 -6.29 -0.60
N VAL A 505 12.32 -6.47 0.67
CA VAL A 505 11.88 -7.77 1.18
C VAL A 505 10.38 -7.89 0.99
N ILE A 506 9.96 -8.65 -0.01
CA ILE A 506 8.54 -8.94 -0.27
C ILE A 506 8.06 -9.99 0.75
N GLN A 507 6.93 -9.69 1.37
CA GLN A 507 6.26 -10.54 2.36
C GLN A 507 4.94 -11.03 1.79
N GLU A 508 4.85 -12.33 1.47
CA GLU A 508 3.59 -12.91 1.01
C GLU A 508 2.57 -12.98 2.15
N VAL A 509 1.31 -12.65 1.84
CA VAL A 509 0.16 -12.66 2.73
C VAL A 509 -0.93 -13.50 2.09
N TYR A 510 -1.53 -14.39 2.87
CA TYR A 510 -2.72 -15.14 2.48
C TYR A 510 -3.93 -14.73 3.30
N GLY A 511 -5.06 -14.63 2.60
CA GLY A 511 -6.39 -14.45 3.14
C GLY A 511 -7.39 -14.19 2.00
N MET A 512 -8.65 -14.03 2.38
CA MET A 512 -9.79 -13.92 1.47
C MET A 512 -10.75 -12.83 1.94
N THR A 513 -11.78 -12.53 1.14
CA THR A 513 -12.76 -11.51 1.52
C THR A 513 -13.47 -11.90 2.81
N GLU A 514 -13.76 -13.17 2.99
CA GLU A 514 -14.50 -13.77 4.10
C GLU A 514 -13.77 -13.65 5.45
N ASN A 515 -12.50 -13.24 5.49
CA ASN A 515 -11.74 -13.05 6.73
C ASN A 515 -10.93 -11.74 6.79
N LEU A 516 -11.27 -10.77 5.94
CA LEU A 516 -10.56 -9.49 5.80
C LEU A 516 -9.07 -9.63 5.41
N GLY A 517 -8.68 -10.73 4.77
CA GLY A 517 -7.30 -10.97 4.38
C GLY A 517 -6.37 -11.35 5.53
N ILE A 518 -6.90 -11.68 6.71
CA ILE A 518 -6.12 -12.01 7.92
C ILE A 518 -6.09 -13.53 8.13
N THR A 519 -5.15 -14.22 7.48
CA THR A 519 -4.93 -15.67 7.69
C THR A 519 -3.49 -15.97 8.06
N THR A 520 -2.56 -15.79 7.12
CA THR A 520 -1.12 -15.99 7.35
C THR A 520 -0.30 -14.90 6.68
N VAL A 521 0.92 -14.67 7.17
CA VAL A 521 1.87 -13.73 6.59
C VAL A 521 3.31 -14.17 6.79
N ASN A 522 4.14 -13.93 5.78
CA ASN A 522 5.59 -13.97 5.92
C ASN A 522 6.05 -12.72 6.67
N PHE A 523 6.31 -12.85 7.97
CA PHE A 523 6.81 -11.72 8.77
C PHE A 523 8.22 -11.31 8.32
N ARG A 524 8.51 -10.01 8.38
CA ARG A 524 9.86 -9.50 8.08
C ARG A 524 10.90 -10.17 8.99
N GLY A 525 11.97 -10.69 8.39
CA GLY A 525 13.01 -11.47 9.08
C GLY A 525 12.67 -12.95 9.31
N LYS A 526 11.46 -13.37 8.93
CA LYS A 526 10.96 -14.75 8.97
C LYS A 526 10.29 -15.12 7.63
N VAL A 527 10.79 -14.57 6.53
CA VAL A 527 10.24 -14.88 5.20
C VAL A 527 10.71 -16.27 4.79
N ARG A 528 9.78 -17.16 4.45
CA ARG A 528 10.06 -18.47 3.85
C ARG A 528 9.44 -18.53 2.46
N ILE A 529 10.31 -18.49 1.45
CA ILE A 529 9.92 -18.44 0.04
C ILE A 529 9.13 -19.70 -0.33
N GLY A 530 8.05 -19.51 -1.09
CA GLY A 530 7.12 -20.57 -1.49
C GLY A 530 6.04 -20.88 -0.45
N SER A 531 6.16 -20.36 0.77
CA SER A 531 5.09 -20.40 1.77
C SER A 531 4.30 -19.10 1.78
N VAL A 532 3.07 -19.13 2.28
CA VAL A 532 2.28 -17.92 2.58
C VAL A 532 2.49 -17.42 4.00
N GLY A 533 3.46 -17.99 4.71
CA GLY A 533 3.90 -17.56 6.03
C GLY A 533 3.21 -18.29 7.17
N GLN A 534 3.22 -17.65 8.35
CA GLN A 534 2.66 -18.20 9.58
C GLN A 534 1.35 -17.51 9.95
N PRO A 535 0.46 -18.17 10.71
CA PRO A 535 -0.77 -17.55 11.20
C PRO A 535 -0.55 -16.23 11.93
N PHE A 536 -1.49 -15.31 11.75
CA PHE A 536 -1.57 -14.11 12.58
C PHE A 536 -1.84 -14.49 14.05
N ALA A 537 -1.37 -13.64 14.98
CA ALA A 537 -1.63 -13.84 16.40
C ALA A 537 -3.13 -13.71 16.66
N GLY A 538 -3.69 -14.65 17.43
CA GLY A 538 -5.13 -14.68 17.72
C GLY A 538 -5.98 -15.34 16.62
N THR A 539 -5.38 -15.82 15.53
CA THR A 539 -6.05 -16.71 14.57
C THR A 539 -5.60 -18.15 14.76
N ARG A 540 -6.50 -19.10 14.53
CA ARG A 540 -6.19 -20.53 14.50
C ARG A 540 -6.43 -21.03 13.09
N VAL A 541 -5.35 -21.49 12.46
CA VAL A 541 -5.37 -22.08 11.12
C VAL A 541 -5.04 -23.56 11.25
N THR A 542 -5.94 -24.42 10.80
CA THR A 542 -5.81 -25.88 10.87
C THR A 542 -6.09 -26.51 9.51
N LEU A 543 -5.81 -27.81 9.37
CA LEU A 543 -6.16 -28.59 8.18
C LEU A 543 -7.32 -29.53 8.52
N GLY A 544 -8.38 -29.48 7.72
CA GLY A 544 -9.56 -30.33 7.80
C GLY A 544 -9.46 -31.59 6.93
N GLU A 545 -10.61 -32.15 6.57
CA GLU A 545 -10.68 -33.27 5.62
C GLU A 545 -10.10 -32.85 4.25
N GLY A 546 -9.34 -33.74 3.61
CA GLY A 546 -8.73 -33.45 2.31
C GLY A 546 -7.68 -32.33 2.34
N ASP A 547 -7.07 -32.08 3.50
CA ASP A 547 -6.09 -31.01 3.74
C ASP A 547 -6.62 -29.60 3.47
N GLU A 548 -7.95 -29.41 3.55
CA GLU A 548 -8.57 -28.08 3.45
C GLU A 548 -8.08 -27.17 4.57
N ILE A 549 -7.72 -25.94 4.24
CA ILE A 549 -7.35 -24.93 5.22
C ILE A 549 -8.63 -24.43 5.90
N LEU A 550 -8.69 -24.58 7.22
CA LEU A 550 -9.77 -24.08 8.08
C LEU A 550 -9.28 -22.90 8.92
N LEU A 551 -10.15 -21.93 9.17
CA LEU A 551 -9.82 -20.72 9.92
C LEU A 551 -10.84 -20.40 11.02
N GLU A 552 -10.36 -20.33 12.26
CA GLU A 552 -11.07 -19.68 13.36
C GLU A 552 -10.40 -18.33 13.64
N SER A 553 -11.13 -17.23 13.42
CA SER A 553 -10.63 -15.87 13.61
C SER A 553 -11.76 -14.91 13.98
N PRO A 554 -11.50 -13.91 14.85
CA PRO A 554 -12.47 -12.82 15.09
C PRO A 554 -12.69 -11.93 13.85
N THR A 555 -11.87 -12.09 12.80
CA THR A 555 -11.99 -11.36 11.53
C THR A 555 -12.91 -12.04 10.52
N ASN A 556 -13.43 -13.22 10.84
CA ASN A 556 -14.36 -13.95 9.98
C ASN A 556 -15.65 -13.15 9.76
N THR A 557 -16.14 -13.18 8.53
CA THR A 557 -17.38 -12.56 8.06
C THR A 557 -18.59 -12.96 8.91
N GLN A 558 -19.62 -12.11 8.95
CA GLN A 558 -20.93 -12.48 9.50
C GLN A 558 -21.69 -13.48 8.61
N GLY A 559 -21.19 -13.72 7.39
CA GLY A 559 -21.75 -14.65 6.42
C GLY A 559 -21.93 -14.02 5.03
N TYR A 560 -22.78 -14.63 4.23
CA TYR A 560 -23.19 -14.11 2.92
C TYR A 560 -24.58 -13.47 3.02
N TYR A 561 -24.73 -12.26 2.49
CA TYR A 561 -25.99 -11.50 2.51
C TYR A 561 -27.07 -12.29 1.79
N ARG A 562 -28.20 -12.55 2.47
CA ARG A 562 -29.35 -13.31 1.97
C ARG A 562 -29.09 -14.76 1.56
N GLU A 563 -28.00 -15.34 2.03
CA GLU A 563 -27.56 -16.68 1.64
C GLU A 563 -27.28 -17.53 2.89
N PRO A 564 -28.30 -17.87 3.71
CA PRO A 564 -28.12 -18.55 4.99
C PRO A 564 -27.55 -19.98 4.83
N GLU A 565 -27.92 -20.68 3.75
CA GLU A 565 -27.41 -22.03 3.47
C GLU A 565 -25.93 -22.01 3.12
N LEU A 566 -25.50 -21.11 2.22
CA LEU A 566 -24.08 -20.91 1.90
C LEU A 566 -23.28 -20.40 3.10
N THR A 567 -23.92 -19.65 4.00
CA THR A 567 -23.30 -19.21 5.25
C THR A 567 -23.10 -20.37 6.21
N ALA A 568 -24.09 -21.27 6.33
CA ALA A 568 -23.95 -22.49 7.13
C ALA A 568 -22.88 -23.42 6.58
N GLU A 569 -22.79 -23.56 5.24
CA GLU A 569 -21.72 -24.30 4.57
C GLU A 569 -20.34 -23.70 4.87
N LEU A 570 -20.21 -22.36 4.81
CA LEU A 570 -18.96 -21.65 5.08
C LEU A 570 -18.41 -21.93 6.49
N PHE A 571 -19.28 -22.14 7.47
CA PHE A 571 -18.91 -22.37 8.87
C PHE A 571 -19.22 -23.79 9.37
N SER A 572 -19.28 -24.76 8.46
CA SER A 572 -19.49 -26.16 8.83
C SER A 572 -18.45 -26.61 9.86
N GLY A 573 -18.88 -27.32 10.91
CA GLY A 573 -17.97 -27.74 11.99
C GLY A 573 -17.40 -26.60 12.87
N GLY A 574 -17.88 -25.36 12.73
CA GLY A 574 -17.53 -24.22 13.59
C GLY A 574 -16.32 -23.39 13.15
N ALA A 575 -15.55 -23.86 12.16
CA ALA A 575 -14.45 -23.12 11.55
C ALA A 575 -14.84 -22.63 10.15
N LEU A 576 -14.20 -21.57 9.66
CA LEU A 576 -14.39 -21.09 8.29
C LEU A 576 -13.68 -22.03 7.32
N HIS A 577 -14.43 -22.60 6.39
CA HIS A 577 -13.94 -23.40 5.26
C HIS A 577 -13.44 -22.48 4.14
N THR A 578 -12.14 -22.48 3.87
CA THR A 578 -11.55 -21.57 2.87
C THR A 578 -11.79 -22.04 1.43
N GLY A 579 -12.02 -23.35 1.24
CA GLY A 579 -12.00 -24.00 -0.06
C GLY A 579 -10.60 -24.11 -0.68
N ASP A 580 -9.55 -23.66 0.02
CA ASP A 580 -8.15 -23.82 -0.39
C ASP A 580 -7.52 -25.00 0.36
N VAL A 581 -6.62 -25.71 -0.31
CA VAL A 581 -5.91 -26.88 0.25
C VAL A 581 -4.49 -26.48 0.55
N GLY A 582 -3.92 -26.99 1.63
CA GLY A 582 -2.55 -26.64 2.00
C GLY A 582 -1.88 -27.65 2.91
N ARG A 583 -0.62 -27.34 3.26
CA ARG A 583 0.16 -28.11 4.22
C ARG A 583 0.97 -27.19 5.12
N PHE A 584 1.23 -27.62 6.35
CA PHE A 584 2.21 -26.98 7.21
C PHE A 584 3.57 -27.67 7.10
N ASP A 585 4.65 -26.90 7.27
CA ASP A 585 5.96 -27.48 7.61
C ASP A 585 6.16 -27.55 9.13
N ALA A 586 7.28 -28.14 9.56
CA ALA A 586 7.61 -28.34 10.97
C ALA A 586 7.75 -27.04 11.78
N ASP A 587 8.00 -25.91 11.10
CA ASP A 587 8.13 -24.59 11.71
C ASP A 587 6.80 -23.80 11.69
N GLY A 588 5.71 -24.43 11.23
CA GLY A 588 4.37 -23.83 11.19
C GLY A 588 4.12 -22.88 10.03
N TYR A 589 4.91 -22.94 8.95
CA TYR A 589 4.62 -22.18 7.73
C TYR A 589 3.61 -22.92 6.86
N LEU A 590 2.62 -22.19 6.37
CA LEU A 590 1.58 -22.71 5.49
C LEU A 590 2.00 -22.60 4.01
N TYR A 591 1.74 -23.67 3.26
CA TYR A 591 1.90 -23.73 1.80
C TYR A 591 0.55 -24.04 1.18
N ILE A 592 0.09 -23.22 0.25
CA ILE A 592 -1.14 -23.48 -0.51
C ILE A 592 -0.82 -24.45 -1.64
N THR A 593 -1.54 -25.55 -1.70
CA THR A 593 -1.35 -26.64 -2.66
C THR A 593 -2.53 -26.79 -3.61
N GLY A 594 -3.57 -25.98 -3.50
CA GLY A 594 -4.68 -26.05 -4.44
C GLY A 594 -5.93 -25.35 -3.96
N ARG A 595 -6.98 -25.47 -4.77
CA ARG A 595 -8.32 -25.01 -4.44
C ARG A 595 -9.30 -26.12 -4.78
N ILE A 596 -10.16 -26.49 -3.84
CA ILE A 596 -11.08 -27.65 -3.96
C ILE A 596 -11.90 -27.58 -5.24
N LYS A 597 -12.43 -26.39 -5.59
CA LYS A 597 -13.26 -26.19 -6.78
C LYS A 597 -12.50 -26.23 -8.10
N ASP A 598 -11.19 -26.02 -8.07
CA ASP A 598 -10.34 -26.06 -9.25
C ASP A 598 -9.82 -27.48 -9.52
N ILE A 599 -9.91 -28.37 -8.53
CA ILE A 599 -9.55 -29.79 -8.71
C ILE A 599 -10.53 -30.40 -9.69
N PHE A 600 -10.02 -30.82 -10.84
CA PHE A 600 -10.81 -31.50 -11.85
C PHE A 600 -10.50 -32.99 -11.89
N LYS A 601 -11.42 -33.74 -12.50
CA LYS A 601 -11.29 -35.17 -12.74
C LYS A 601 -11.00 -35.39 -14.22
N THR A 602 -9.89 -36.06 -14.51
CA THR A 602 -9.54 -36.50 -15.86
C THR A 602 -10.51 -37.58 -16.37
N ALA A 603 -10.50 -37.87 -17.67
CA ALA A 603 -11.29 -38.95 -18.26
C ALA A 603 -10.98 -40.33 -17.66
N LYS A 604 -9.80 -40.51 -17.05
CA LYS A 604 -9.39 -41.73 -16.32
C LYS A 604 -9.92 -41.78 -14.88
N GLY A 605 -10.70 -40.80 -14.47
CA GLY A 605 -11.27 -40.70 -13.14
C GLY A 605 -10.28 -40.31 -12.05
N LYS A 606 -9.10 -39.78 -12.40
CA LYS A 606 -8.09 -39.30 -11.44
C LYS A 606 -8.24 -37.80 -11.24
N TYR A 607 -8.17 -37.37 -9.98
CA TYR A 607 -8.19 -35.96 -9.60
C TYR A 607 -6.83 -35.32 -9.85
N VAL A 608 -6.83 -34.07 -10.29
CA VAL A 608 -5.62 -33.27 -10.52
C VAL A 608 -5.85 -31.90 -9.90
N ALA A 609 -4.92 -31.45 -9.06
CA ALA A 609 -4.91 -30.10 -8.51
C ALA A 609 -4.11 -29.18 -9.45
N PRO A 610 -4.71 -28.14 -10.07
CA PRO A 610 -4.01 -27.28 -11.01
C PRO A 610 -2.89 -26.46 -10.41
N ALA A 611 -3.14 -25.84 -9.25
CA ALA A 611 -2.30 -24.75 -8.74
C ALA A 611 -0.83 -25.13 -8.50
N PRO A 612 -0.47 -26.31 -7.95
CA PRO A 612 0.93 -26.71 -7.80
C PRO A 612 1.65 -26.83 -9.14
N ILE A 613 0.98 -27.36 -10.14
CA ILE A 613 1.55 -27.58 -11.47
C ILE A 613 1.71 -26.24 -12.18
N GLU A 614 0.67 -25.40 -12.13
CA GLU A 614 0.68 -24.04 -12.67
C GLU A 614 1.77 -23.19 -12.01
N GLY A 615 1.91 -23.23 -10.68
CA GLY A 615 2.95 -22.51 -9.95
C GLY A 615 4.36 -22.88 -10.43
N ARG A 616 4.62 -24.17 -10.67
CA ARG A 616 5.90 -24.64 -11.21
C ARG A 616 6.15 -24.22 -12.66
N ILE A 617 5.11 -24.18 -13.50
CA ILE A 617 5.23 -23.65 -14.86
C ILE A 617 5.53 -22.16 -14.81
N MET A 618 4.86 -21.42 -13.90
CA MET A 618 5.06 -19.99 -13.72
C MET A 618 6.48 -19.66 -13.28
N GLU A 619 7.23 -20.56 -12.63
CA GLU A 619 8.65 -20.31 -12.29
C GLU A 619 9.53 -20.08 -13.53
N ALA A 620 9.12 -20.51 -14.73
CA ALA A 620 9.86 -20.32 -15.96
C ALA A 620 9.85 -18.84 -16.43
N ASP A 621 10.95 -18.41 -17.05
CA ASP A 621 11.07 -17.05 -17.60
C ASP A 621 10.22 -16.86 -18.87
N GLU A 622 9.88 -17.95 -19.55
CA GLU A 622 9.13 -17.93 -20.80
C GLU A 622 7.64 -17.67 -20.60
N VAL A 623 7.06 -18.04 -19.45
CA VAL A 623 5.61 -18.08 -19.23
C VAL A 623 5.15 -16.89 -18.40
N GLU A 624 4.22 -16.12 -18.95
CA GLU A 624 3.57 -14.97 -18.30
C GLU A 624 2.34 -15.39 -17.50
N GLN A 625 1.51 -16.26 -18.08
CA GLN A 625 0.28 -16.76 -17.46
C GLN A 625 0.09 -18.21 -17.88
N VAL A 626 -0.51 -19.01 -17.01
CA VAL A 626 -0.80 -20.42 -17.30
C VAL A 626 -2.17 -20.81 -16.75
N CYS A 627 -2.89 -21.65 -17.49
CA CYS A 627 -4.11 -22.30 -17.04
C CYS A 627 -4.04 -23.79 -17.40
N LEU A 628 -4.08 -24.65 -16.39
CA LEU A 628 -4.20 -26.08 -16.56
C LEU A 628 -5.62 -26.45 -16.96
N PHE A 629 -5.74 -27.35 -17.93
CA PHE A 629 -6.98 -27.89 -18.45
C PHE A 629 -6.88 -29.42 -18.46
N GLY A 630 -7.90 -30.12 -17.96
CA GLY A 630 -7.91 -31.58 -18.09
C GLY A 630 -9.25 -32.27 -17.90
N VAL A 631 -10.34 -31.50 -17.78
CA VAL A 631 -11.70 -32.07 -17.79
C VAL A 631 -11.90 -32.82 -19.10
N ASN A 632 -12.38 -34.06 -19.03
CA ASN A 632 -12.58 -34.95 -20.18
C ASN A 632 -11.32 -35.28 -21.00
N LEU A 633 -10.11 -35.01 -20.49
CA LEU A 633 -8.86 -35.43 -21.12
C LEU A 633 -8.23 -36.64 -20.41
N PRO A 634 -7.52 -37.54 -21.12
CA PRO A 634 -6.81 -38.66 -20.49
C PRO A 634 -5.62 -38.24 -19.63
N GLN A 635 -5.06 -37.06 -19.90
CA GLN A 635 -3.99 -36.40 -19.17
C GLN A 635 -4.23 -34.89 -19.24
N PRO A 636 -3.82 -34.12 -18.22
CA PRO A 636 -3.93 -32.68 -18.25
C PRO A 636 -3.02 -32.04 -19.31
N VAL A 637 -3.35 -30.84 -19.75
CA VAL A 637 -2.55 -29.96 -20.61
C VAL A 637 -2.45 -28.58 -19.98
N ALA A 638 -1.39 -27.83 -20.30
CA ALA A 638 -1.21 -26.46 -19.83
C ALA A 638 -1.38 -25.47 -20.99
N LEU A 639 -2.29 -24.51 -20.86
CA LEU A 639 -2.37 -23.34 -21.73
C LEU A 639 -1.44 -22.26 -21.20
N ALA A 640 -0.51 -21.76 -22.01
CA ALA A 640 0.50 -20.79 -21.60
C ALA A 640 0.48 -19.53 -22.46
N VAL A 641 0.41 -18.36 -21.83
CA VAL A 641 0.69 -17.05 -22.44
C VAL A 641 2.16 -16.76 -22.20
N LEU A 642 2.89 -16.36 -23.25
CA LEU A 642 4.33 -16.08 -23.15
C LEU A 642 4.62 -14.65 -22.71
N THR A 643 5.75 -14.47 -22.02
CA THR A 643 6.26 -13.13 -21.70
C THR A 643 6.67 -12.36 -22.95
N GLU A 644 6.66 -11.02 -22.89
CA GLU A 644 7.17 -10.18 -24.00
C GLU A 644 8.61 -10.51 -24.37
N HIS A 645 9.43 -10.89 -23.38
CA HIS A 645 10.79 -11.31 -23.63
C HIS A 645 10.83 -12.59 -24.47
N ALA A 646 10.08 -13.63 -24.09
CA ALA A 646 10.01 -14.86 -24.85
C ALA A 646 9.47 -14.63 -26.28
N LEU A 647 8.45 -13.79 -26.44
CA LEU A 647 7.92 -13.42 -27.75
C LEU A 647 8.93 -12.69 -28.65
N SER A 648 9.96 -12.06 -28.07
CA SER A 648 11.04 -11.41 -28.82
C SER A 648 12.16 -12.35 -29.26
N GLN A 649 12.15 -13.60 -28.78
CA GLN A 649 13.17 -14.61 -29.11
C GLN A 649 12.73 -15.49 -30.29
N ALA A 650 13.68 -16.19 -30.90
CA ALA A 650 13.38 -17.16 -31.95
C ALA A 650 12.51 -18.30 -31.38
N ARG A 651 11.47 -18.69 -32.12
CA ARG A 651 10.47 -19.67 -31.70
C ARG A 651 11.11 -20.98 -31.26
N GLU A 652 12.11 -21.45 -32.00
CA GLU A 652 12.82 -22.70 -31.76
C GLU A 652 13.55 -22.70 -30.41
N VAL A 653 14.06 -21.53 -29.99
CA VAL A 653 14.72 -21.36 -28.69
C VAL A 653 13.70 -21.46 -27.57
N VAL A 654 12.58 -20.76 -27.69
CA VAL A 654 11.50 -20.78 -26.69
C VAL A 654 10.91 -22.18 -26.57
N GLU A 655 10.60 -22.81 -27.71
CA GLU A 655 10.04 -24.15 -27.76
C GLU A 655 10.97 -25.20 -27.12
N SER A 656 12.29 -25.11 -27.37
CA SER A 656 13.27 -25.97 -26.71
C SER A 656 13.27 -25.79 -25.19
N ARG A 657 13.09 -24.56 -24.69
CA ARG A 657 13.05 -24.31 -23.23
C ARG A 657 11.75 -24.79 -22.61
N LEU A 658 10.61 -24.58 -23.27
CA LEU A 658 9.31 -25.08 -22.82
C LEU A 658 9.27 -26.61 -22.81
N LEU A 659 9.90 -27.29 -23.78
CA LEU A 659 10.05 -28.74 -23.78
C LEU A 659 10.88 -29.22 -22.58
N GLN A 660 12.00 -28.56 -22.29
CA GLN A 660 12.83 -28.87 -21.13
C GLN A 660 12.07 -28.65 -19.81
N LEU A 661 11.31 -27.56 -19.71
CA LEU A 661 10.45 -27.25 -18.57
C LEU A 661 9.41 -28.35 -18.36
N LEU A 662 8.68 -28.71 -19.42
CA LEU A 662 7.65 -29.75 -19.39
C LEU A 662 8.23 -31.10 -18.94
N ASP A 663 9.38 -31.50 -19.48
CA ASP A 663 10.05 -32.74 -19.11
C ASP A 663 10.64 -32.71 -17.69
N ALA A 664 11.07 -31.55 -17.18
CA ALA A 664 11.48 -31.38 -15.80
C ALA A 664 10.30 -31.52 -14.84
N ILE A 665 9.20 -30.83 -15.11
CA ILE A 665 7.97 -30.89 -14.30
C ILE A 665 7.42 -32.32 -14.26
N ASN A 666 7.25 -32.96 -15.43
CA ASN A 666 6.68 -34.30 -15.54
C ASN A 666 7.51 -35.40 -14.85
N ARG A 667 8.83 -35.19 -14.66
CA ARG A 667 9.68 -36.14 -13.93
C ARG A 667 9.32 -36.23 -12.46
N GLU A 668 8.86 -35.13 -11.87
CA GLU A 668 8.52 -35.04 -10.46
C GLU A 668 7.02 -35.28 -10.21
N LEU A 669 6.17 -35.18 -11.24
CA LEU A 669 4.73 -35.41 -11.11
C LEU A 669 4.35 -36.90 -11.09
N PRO A 670 3.35 -37.27 -10.26
CA PRO A 670 2.66 -38.55 -10.38
C PRO A 670 2.13 -38.80 -11.79
N GLN A 671 2.09 -40.06 -12.23
CA GLN A 671 1.74 -40.42 -13.61
C GLN A 671 0.43 -39.81 -14.14
N HIS A 672 -0.57 -39.61 -13.27
CA HIS A 672 -1.89 -39.09 -13.63
C HIS A 672 -1.97 -37.55 -13.68
N GLU A 673 -0.96 -36.86 -13.14
CA GLU A 673 -0.84 -35.40 -13.18
C GLU A 673 0.11 -34.93 -14.29
N ARG A 674 0.85 -35.86 -14.92
CA ARG A 674 1.78 -35.54 -15.99
C ARG A 674 1.06 -34.88 -17.16
N LEU A 675 1.57 -33.73 -17.52
CA LEU A 675 1.11 -32.91 -18.62
C LEU A 675 1.39 -33.62 -19.94
N ALA A 676 0.35 -33.83 -20.74
CA ALA A 676 0.50 -34.31 -22.11
C ALA A 676 1.13 -33.26 -23.00
N GLN A 677 0.68 -32.00 -22.87
CA GLN A 677 1.10 -30.89 -23.73
C GLN A 677 1.19 -29.58 -22.96
N LEU A 678 2.07 -28.69 -23.44
CA LEU A 678 2.08 -27.27 -23.15
C LEU A 678 1.70 -26.52 -24.43
N ILE A 679 0.55 -25.87 -24.42
CA ILE A 679 -0.05 -25.18 -25.55
C ILE A 679 0.17 -23.68 -25.38
N VAL A 680 1.00 -23.10 -26.24
CA VAL A 680 1.23 -21.65 -26.30
C VAL A 680 0.05 -21.00 -27.03
N VAL A 681 -0.68 -20.12 -26.35
CA VAL A 681 -1.83 -19.40 -26.92
C VAL A 681 -1.43 -18.00 -27.37
N ARG A 682 -2.02 -17.53 -28.48
CA ARG A 682 -1.73 -16.22 -29.04
C ARG A 682 -2.39 -15.06 -28.29
N GLU A 683 -3.64 -15.21 -27.85
CA GLU A 683 -4.36 -14.16 -27.13
C GLU A 683 -3.74 -13.89 -25.75
N ARG A 684 -3.52 -12.60 -25.44
CA ARG A 684 -3.19 -12.17 -24.07
C ARG A 684 -4.42 -12.25 -23.18
N TRP A 685 -4.25 -12.65 -21.94
CA TRP A 685 -5.35 -12.65 -20.97
C TRP A 685 -5.33 -11.37 -20.16
N GLU A 686 -6.38 -10.56 -20.31
CA GLU A 686 -6.48 -9.23 -19.74
C GLU A 686 -7.83 -9.04 -19.04
N VAL A 687 -8.00 -7.92 -18.33
CA VAL A 687 -9.27 -7.60 -17.66
C VAL A 687 -10.35 -7.27 -18.69
N ASP A 688 -9.97 -6.52 -19.73
CA ASP A 688 -10.89 -5.98 -20.74
C ASP A 688 -11.53 -7.06 -21.62
N ASN A 689 -10.79 -8.12 -21.93
CA ASN A 689 -11.32 -9.29 -22.64
C ASN A 689 -11.93 -10.35 -21.70
N GLY A 690 -12.00 -10.06 -20.39
CA GLY A 690 -12.74 -10.84 -19.42
C GLY A 690 -12.03 -12.10 -18.91
N PHE A 691 -10.82 -12.44 -19.39
CA PHE A 691 -10.06 -13.59 -18.90
C PHE A 691 -9.45 -13.38 -17.52
N ILE A 692 -9.19 -12.13 -17.16
CA ILE A 692 -8.62 -11.75 -15.86
C ILE A 692 -9.66 -10.99 -15.03
N THR A 693 -9.68 -11.21 -13.72
CA THR A 693 -10.50 -10.43 -12.78
C THR A 693 -9.92 -9.02 -12.64
N PRO A 694 -10.70 -8.02 -12.20
CA PRO A 694 -10.16 -6.69 -11.90
C PRO A 694 -9.05 -6.68 -10.83
N SER A 695 -8.97 -7.74 -10.02
CA SER A 695 -7.90 -8.02 -9.06
C SER A 695 -6.70 -8.77 -9.65
N LEU A 696 -6.60 -8.86 -10.98
CA LEU A 696 -5.52 -9.48 -11.74
C LEU A 696 -5.34 -11.00 -11.53
N LYS A 697 -6.44 -11.74 -11.29
CA LYS A 697 -6.46 -13.22 -11.23
C LYS A 697 -7.07 -13.85 -12.47
N ILE A 698 -6.62 -15.03 -12.86
CA ILE A 698 -7.20 -15.78 -13.99
C ILE A 698 -8.63 -16.25 -13.66
N LYS A 699 -9.57 -16.06 -14.58
CA LYS A 699 -10.91 -16.65 -14.55
C LYS A 699 -10.89 -18.01 -15.26
N ARG A 700 -10.46 -19.07 -14.57
CA ARG A 700 -10.30 -20.43 -15.11
C ARG A 700 -11.49 -20.88 -15.96
N ASN A 701 -12.72 -20.81 -15.42
CA ASN A 701 -13.92 -21.24 -16.14
C ASN A 701 -14.11 -20.52 -17.49
N GLN A 702 -13.74 -19.23 -17.58
CA GLN A 702 -13.85 -18.46 -18.82
C GLN A 702 -12.76 -18.85 -19.81
N VAL A 703 -11.52 -19.05 -19.34
CA VAL A 703 -10.40 -19.55 -20.15
C VAL A 703 -10.72 -20.96 -20.68
N GLU A 704 -11.13 -21.87 -19.81
CA GLU A 704 -11.51 -23.23 -20.17
C GLU A 704 -12.65 -23.24 -21.19
N LYS A 705 -13.71 -22.46 -20.95
CA LYS A 705 -14.82 -22.35 -21.91
C LYS A 705 -14.37 -21.83 -23.27
N TYR A 706 -13.48 -20.85 -23.31
CA TYR A 706 -13.00 -20.25 -24.55
C TYR A 706 -12.10 -21.19 -25.35
N TYR A 707 -11.17 -21.86 -24.69
CA TYR A 707 -10.20 -22.75 -25.35
C TYR A 707 -10.65 -24.21 -25.44
N HIS A 708 -11.86 -24.55 -24.97
CA HIS A 708 -12.37 -25.94 -24.92
C HIS A 708 -12.16 -26.68 -26.25
N ASP A 709 -12.69 -26.13 -27.35
CA ASP A 709 -12.66 -26.80 -28.65
C ASP A 709 -11.24 -26.89 -29.23
N VAL A 710 -10.43 -25.84 -29.01
CA VAL A 710 -9.02 -25.79 -29.43
C VAL A 710 -8.20 -26.84 -28.69
N VAL A 711 -8.35 -26.93 -27.37
CA VAL A 711 -7.66 -27.94 -26.53
C VAL A 711 -8.04 -29.35 -26.97
N HIS A 712 -9.34 -29.62 -27.15
CA HIS A 712 -9.78 -30.94 -27.61
C HIS A 712 -9.24 -31.29 -29.00
N ALA A 713 -9.21 -30.34 -29.94
CA ALA A 713 -8.62 -30.56 -31.27
C ALA A 713 -7.11 -30.82 -31.21
N LEU A 714 -6.37 -30.10 -30.35
CA LEU A 714 -4.91 -30.23 -30.24
C LEU A 714 -4.46 -31.41 -29.39
N SER A 715 -5.28 -31.87 -28.44
CA SER A 715 -5.00 -33.01 -27.56
C SER A 715 -4.78 -34.33 -28.31
N ALA A 716 -5.22 -34.41 -29.58
CA ALA A 716 -4.97 -35.55 -30.46
C ALA A 716 -3.56 -35.55 -31.09
N LYS A 717 -2.82 -34.43 -31.01
CA LYS A 717 -1.46 -34.32 -31.56
C LYS A 717 -0.43 -34.95 -30.62
N VAL A 718 0.65 -35.46 -31.21
CA VAL A 718 1.77 -36.10 -30.47
C VAL A 718 2.78 -35.07 -29.94
N GLU A 719 2.78 -33.87 -30.51
CA GLU A 719 3.67 -32.77 -30.13
C GLU A 719 3.45 -32.36 -28.68
N LYS A 720 4.55 -32.27 -27.91
CA LYS A 720 4.53 -31.90 -26.48
C LYS A 720 4.39 -30.39 -26.25
N VAL A 721 4.93 -29.57 -27.15
CA VAL A 721 4.73 -28.12 -27.15
C VAL A 721 4.01 -27.76 -28.43
N VAL A 722 2.87 -27.09 -28.32
CA VAL A 722 1.98 -26.78 -29.45
C VAL A 722 1.69 -25.29 -29.45
N TRP A 723 1.60 -24.67 -30.62
CA TRP A 723 1.26 -23.25 -30.75
C TRP A 723 -0.15 -23.14 -31.34
N ALA A 724 -1.02 -22.39 -30.67
CA ALA A 724 -2.45 -22.28 -30.96
C ALA A 724 -2.84 -20.83 -31.30
#